data_AF-A0A5C5V0T8-F1
#
_entry.id   AF-A0A5C5V0T8-F1
#
_cell.length_a   1.000
_cell.length_b   1.000
_cell.length_c   1.000
_cell.angle_alpha   90.00
_cell.angle_beta   90.00
_cell.angle_gamma   90.00
#
_symmetry.space_group_name_H-M   'P 1'
#
loop_
_entity.id
_entity.type
_entity.pdbx_description
1 polymer ?
#
loop_
_entity_poly.entity_id
_entity_poly.type
_entity_poly.pdbx_seq_one_letter_code
_entity_poly.pdbx_strand_id
1 'polypeptide(L)'
;MTTESAGSFSPPTSTVVDRLRYRAEHQGPHLAYTYLVDGEDEKIEMTYAELDQAARALAARLQAMNMAGERALLLFPPGLDFVVAFYACLYAGAVAVPAYPPRRNRNMVRIQAIADDAEAKIALTTSDVLDRVTPMLDETPHLKQIQWLATDGPLLADPDSWHMPRIGEKTLAFLQYTSGSTGTPKGVMLSHSNMMHNSALISYAFEHTRSVRAVFWLPMYHDMGLIGGVLQPMQIGHPTTLMSPMAFLQQPYRWLRAISKVQATISGGPNFAYELCVNKITPEQREKLDLSSWDLAFNGAEPIKPETIDRFVEAFEPCGFRREAFYPCYGMAEATLIISGGLKKSPPVILTVDGDVLDQGVAVDCDPDEAGARPIVGCGSCLPDQEILIVDPDTQTQQPGNKVGEIWISGPSVAKGYWRNEEDTERCFKAHLSDTKAGPYLRTGDLGFLKDGELFVTGRLKDLIIVRGVNRYPQDIEATVCASHEHLENSTAAAFSTEIAGKERLVIVVEAPRLRSNVYSEIISAIRKEVALEHEMAVDGVALIRRGSIPKTSSGKIQRHACRNHFMQNVLAIVDRWVSWDETQMLDEVRKVRLRRSQLESARADAEGLAVSDPELRDRTTKLVMEKIHAVAKERATNLDMNTDLLSLGLDSLERMEIIASIEDAYGVQFPDHILPTLKTCREVTEAVEIYLGGEPRAQAFVDDVPAEMYSFSALPEYRQVKQTADELEALGMPNPYFQTHDKATGGTTSIDGTEVVNFAGYNYLGLAQHPRVCEAAKAAIDQYGASVSASRLVSGERPIHAELEEAIAKWTGVDASVAMLGGHATNETTIGHLVRTGDLVLHDSLAHNSIIQGASLSGARRRPFPHNDWEELDQILQDIRRDYRRVLIVTEGVFGMEGDYPDLPRFVEIKRRHKAWLMVDEAHSVGTMGATGRGIAEHFKIAPTDVDIWMGTLSKALGSCGGYIAGSADLVEYLKYTAPGFVFSVGMPPASAAAALEALKILAEEPQRVSSLHRNAEFFLRVARQAGLDTGRSRQTPIVPVILGDSMMTMFVAQRLLLQGINVRPIIYPAVDESAARLRFFINSEHTEAQIRSTINILRQLCDEIRTEDSDFLNNGGANVRA
;
A
#
# COMPACT_ATOMS: atom_id res chain seq x y z
N MET A 1 -43.08 -52.03 -7.30
CA MET A 1 -41.89 -52.19 -6.45
C MET A 1 -40.71 -52.36 -7.39
N THR A 2 -39.57 -51.68 -7.24
CA THR A 2 -39.06 -50.96 -6.05
C THR A 2 -38.84 -49.46 -6.28
N THR A 3 -39.27 -48.67 -5.29
CA THR A 3 -38.75 -47.34 -4.89
C THR A 3 -37.82 -46.59 -5.84
N GLU A 4 -38.31 -45.48 -6.39
CA GLU A 4 -37.48 -44.29 -6.56
C GLU A 4 -36.93 -43.89 -5.18
N SER A 5 -35.61 -43.68 -5.06
CA SER A 5 -35.02 -43.21 -3.81
C SER A 5 -35.26 -41.71 -3.67
N ALA A 6 -36.10 -41.32 -2.70
CA ALA A 6 -36.20 -39.92 -2.29
C ALA A 6 -34.79 -39.37 -1.96
N GLY A 7 -34.49 -38.16 -2.44
CA GLY A 7 -33.16 -37.57 -2.34
C GLY A 7 -32.61 -37.57 -0.92
N SER A 8 -31.37 -38.03 -0.76
CA SER A 8 -30.68 -38.02 0.53
C SER A 8 -30.54 -36.58 1.04
N PHE A 9 -31.05 -36.32 2.24
CA PHE A 9 -30.83 -35.06 2.96
C PHE A 9 -29.35 -34.89 3.39
N SER A 10 -28.59 -35.97 3.41
CA SER A 10 -27.15 -35.98 3.66
C SER A 10 -26.38 -35.76 2.35
N PRO A 11 -25.51 -34.73 2.25
CA PRO A 11 -24.72 -34.46 1.05
C PRO A 11 -23.64 -35.54 0.80
N PRO A 12 -23.18 -35.75 -0.46
CA PRO A 12 -22.24 -36.82 -0.83
C PRO A 12 -20.86 -36.68 -0.19
N THR A 13 -20.35 -37.75 0.42
CA THR A 13 -19.03 -37.80 1.10
C THR A 13 -17.90 -38.34 0.23
N SER A 14 -18.19 -38.82 -0.98
CA SER A 14 -17.28 -39.51 -1.89
C SER A 14 -16.17 -38.63 -2.46
N THR A 15 -16.51 -37.47 -3.03
CA THR A 15 -15.54 -36.51 -3.57
C THR A 15 -15.94 -35.07 -3.32
N VAL A 16 -14.94 -34.18 -3.45
CA VAL A 16 -15.11 -32.73 -3.39
C VAL A 16 -15.98 -32.23 -4.56
N VAL A 17 -15.92 -32.89 -5.71
CA VAL A 17 -16.75 -32.59 -6.89
C VAL A 17 -18.21 -32.91 -6.58
N ASP A 18 -18.52 -34.11 -6.09
CA ASP A 18 -19.88 -34.50 -5.69
C ASP A 18 -20.46 -33.56 -4.61
N ARG A 19 -19.59 -33.09 -3.69
CA ARG A 19 -19.96 -32.12 -2.65
C ARG A 19 -20.34 -30.77 -3.25
N LEU A 20 -19.52 -30.17 -4.13
CA LEU A 20 -19.86 -28.89 -4.77
C LEU A 20 -21.08 -29.03 -5.71
N ARG A 21 -21.19 -30.12 -6.48
CA ARG A 21 -22.38 -30.43 -7.30
C ARG A 21 -23.65 -30.40 -6.46
N TYR A 22 -23.67 -31.12 -5.34
CA TYR A 22 -24.81 -31.10 -4.42
C TYR A 22 -25.11 -29.68 -3.89
N ARG A 23 -24.09 -28.88 -3.54
CA ARG A 23 -24.29 -27.49 -3.08
C ARG A 23 -24.87 -26.60 -4.18
N ALA A 24 -24.41 -26.71 -5.43
CA ALA A 24 -24.99 -25.97 -6.55
C ALA A 24 -26.46 -26.37 -6.80
N GLU A 25 -26.76 -27.66 -6.76
CA GLU A 25 -28.11 -28.20 -7.01
C GLU A 25 -29.12 -27.91 -5.89
N HIS A 26 -28.70 -27.93 -4.61
CA HIS A 26 -29.60 -27.81 -3.46
C HIS A 26 -29.49 -26.46 -2.72
N GLN A 27 -28.42 -25.70 -2.95
CA GLN A 27 -28.17 -24.40 -2.33
C GLN A 27 -27.67 -23.34 -3.33
N GLY A 28 -27.74 -23.58 -4.64
CA GLY A 28 -27.16 -22.73 -5.70
C GLY A 28 -27.16 -21.22 -5.46
N PRO A 29 -28.29 -20.57 -5.12
CA PRO A 29 -28.37 -19.12 -4.87
C PRO A 29 -27.72 -18.60 -3.57
N HIS A 30 -27.16 -19.46 -2.73
CA HIS A 30 -26.48 -19.06 -1.50
C HIS A 30 -25.03 -18.69 -1.81
N LEU A 31 -24.50 -17.69 -1.11
CA LEU A 31 -23.08 -17.33 -1.18
C LEU A 31 -22.19 -18.49 -0.70
N ALA A 32 -21.15 -18.77 -1.48
CA ALA A 32 -20.04 -19.65 -1.11
C ALA A 32 -18.84 -18.84 -0.61
N TYR A 33 -18.56 -17.68 -1.23
CA TYR A 33 -17.47 -16.79 -0.84
C TYR A 33 -17.82 -15.31 -0.99
N THR A 34 -17.18 -14.51 -0.15
CA THR A 34 -17.02 -13.06 -0.30
C THR A 34 -15.51 -12.76 -0.24
N TYR A 35 -14.91 -12.13 -1.25
CA TYR A 35 -13.51 -11.72 -1.24
C TYR A 35 -13.39 -10.20 -1.08
N LEU A 36 -12.68 -9.75 -0.05
CA LEU A 36 -12.41 -8.33 0.22
C LEU A 36 -11.15 -7.90 -0.54
N VAL A 37 -11.31 -6.97 -1.49
CA VAL A 37 -10.27 -6.58 -2.46
C VAL A 37 -9.22 -5.68 -1.79
N ASP A 38 -9.69 -4.66 -1.08
CA ASP A 38 -8.93 -3.76 -0.21
C ASP A 38 -8.63 -4.39 1.18
N GLY A 39 -9.34 -5.47 1.53
CA GLY A 39 -9.37 -6.07 2.86
C GLY A 39 -10.35 -5.39 3.84
N GLU A 40 -11.20 -4.47 3.37
CA GLU A 40 -12.06 -3.61 4.19
C GLU A 40 -13.51 -3.53 3.69
N ASP A 41 -13.78 -2.82 2.59
CA ASP A 41 -15.12 -2.45 2.12
C ASP A 41 -15.42 -2.87 0.68
N GLU A 42 -14.45 -2.85 -0.23
CA GLU A 42 -14.63 -3.37 -1.59
C GLU A 42 -14.69 -4.90 -1.58
N LYS A 43 -15.74 -5.47 -2.18
CA LYS A 43 -16.00 -6.91 -2.14
C LYS A 43 -16.43 -7.48 -3.50
N ILE A 44 -15.97 -8.68 -3.78
CA ILE A 44 -16.47 -9.57 -4.85
C ILE A 44 -17.20 -10.73 -4.18
N GLU A 45 -18.36 -11.14 -4.69
CA GLU A 45 -19.18 -12.21 -4.10
C GLU A 45 -19.47 -13.29 -5.13
N MET A 46 -19.58 -14.54 -4.67
CA MET A 46 -19.81 -15.70 -5.54
C MET A 46 -20.68 -16.75 -4.83
N THR A 47 -21.75 -17.16 -5.51
CA THR A 47 -22.68 -18.21 -5.06
C THR A 47 -22.20 -19.62 -5.45
N TYR A 48 -22.80 -20.65 -4.85
CA TYR A 48 -22.50 -22.04 -5.22
C TYR A 48 -22.86 -22.36 -6.68
N ALA A 49 -23.88 -21.70 -7.25
CA ALA A 49 -24.26 -21.87 -8.65
C ALA A 49 -23.23 -21.24 -9.61
N GLU A 50 -22.81 -20.00 -9.34
CA GLU A 50 -21.79 -19.31 -10.14
C GLU A 50 -20.45 -20.03 -10.08
N LEU A 51 -20.08 -20.57 -8.90
CA LEU A 51 -18.88 -21.36 -8.71
C LEU A 51 -18.89 -22.68 -9.50
N ASP A 52 -19.98 -23.46 -9.44
CA ASP A 52 -20.13 -24.67 -10.27
C ASP A 52 -20.09 -24.32 -11.76
N GLN A 53 -20.77 -23.25 -12.18
CA GLN A 53 -20.80 -22.84 -13.58
C GLN A 53 -19.40 -22.44 -14.09
N ALA A 54 -18.66 -21.62 -13.33
CA ALA A 54 -17.31 -21.20 -13.68
C ALA A 54 -16.31 -22.36 -13.64
N ALA A 55 -16.39 -23.22 -12.60
CA ALA A 55 -15.57 -24.41 -12.50
C ALA A 55 -15.82 -25.39 -13.65
N ARG A 56 -17.09 -25.60 -14.07
CA ARG A 56 -17.43 -26.41 -15.25
C ARG A 56 -16.93 -25.80 -16.56
N ALA A 57 -17.08 -24.50 -16.77
CA ALA A 57 -16.61 -23.81 -17.97
C ALA A 57 -15.10 -23.99 -18.20
N LEU A 58 -14.30 -23.84 -17.14
CA LEU A 58 -12.86 -24.07 -17.20
C LEU A 58 -12.52 -25.57 -17.24
N ALA A 59 -13.23 -26.42 -16.50
CA ALA A 59 -13.02 -27.87 -16.52
C ALA A 59 -13.30 -28.50 -17.89
N ALA A 60 -14.33 -28.06 -18.62
CA ALA A 60 -14.61 -28.51 -19.98
C ALA A 60 -13.44 -28.18 -20.93
N ARG A 61 -12.81 -27.02 -20.77
CA ARG A 61 -11.60 -26.62 -21.53
C ARG A 61 -10.39 -27.50 -21.16
N LEU A 62 -10.21 -27.84 -19.88
CA LEU A 62 -9.17 -28.77 -19.42
C LEU A 62 -9.42 -30.22 -19.89
N GLN A 63 -10.68 -30.65 -19.98
CA GLN A 63 -11.07 -31.95 -20.53
C GLN A 63 -10.79 -32.04 -22.03
N ALA A 64 -11.05 -30.97 -22.80
CA ALA A 64 -10.64 -30.88 -24.21
C ALA A 64 -9.10 -30.95 -24.41
N MET A 65 -8.33 -30.55 -23.39
CA MET A 65 -6.86 -30.70 -23.33
C MET A 65 -6.41 -32.06 -22.77
N ASN A 66 -7.33 -32.98 -22.47
CA ASN A 66 -7.08 -34.32 -21.91
C ASN A 66 -6.35 -34.30 -20.54
N MET A 67 -6.62 -33.30 -19.69
CA MET A 67 -5.92 -33.12 -18.40
C MET A 67 -6.29 -34.12 -17.28
N ALA A 68 -7.13 -35.14 -17.55
CA ALA A 68 -7.55 -36.10 -16.52
C ALA A 68 -6.37 -36.96 -16.03
N GLY A 69 -6.09 -36.92 -14.72
CA GLY A 69 -4.90 -37.52 -14.08
C GLY A 69 -3.62 -36.71 -14.22
N GLU A 70 -3.64 -35.60 -14.96
CA GLU A 70 -2.47 -34.78 -15.25
C GLU A 70 -2.34 -33.62 -14.27
N ARG A 71 -1.09 -33.18 -14.01
CA ARG A 71 -0.81 -32.14 -13.02
C ARG A 71 -0.96 -30.75 -13.65
N ALA A 72 -1.73 -29.89 -12.99
CA ALA A 72 -2.02 -28.51 -13.38
C ALA A 72 -1.50 -27.56 -12.30
N LEU A 73 -0.46 -26.80 -12.63
CA LEU A 73 0.17 -25.82 -11.75
C LEU A 73 -0.73 -24.59 -11.63
N LEU A 74 -1.07 -24.16 -10.41
CA LEU A 74 -1.95 -23.01 -10.17
C LEU A 74 -1.11 -21.83 -9.64
N LEU A 75 -0.96 -20.79 -10.46
CA LEU A 75 -0.11 -19.62 -10.20
C LEU A 75 -0.95 -18.34 -10.21
N PHE A 76 -1.77 -18.15 -9.20
CA PHE A 76 -2.72 -17.03 -9.10
C PHE A 76 -2.36 -16.07 -7.97
N PRO A 77 -2.72 -14.77 -8.06
CA PRO A 77 -2.87 -13.93 -6.87
C PRO A 77 -3.94 -14.49 -5.92
N PRO A 78 -3.96 -14.09 -4.63
CA PRO A 78 -5.10 -14.39 -3.76
C PRO A 78 -6.37 -13.75 -4.32
N GLY A 79 -7.44 -14.53 -4.48
CA GLY A 79 -8.68 -14.09 -5.14
C GLY A 79 -9.60 -15.26 -5.49
N LEU A 80 -10.75 -14.98 -6.07
CA LEU A 80 -11.74 -16.01 -6.44
C LEU A 80 -11.33 -16.80 -7.69
N ASP A 81 -10.47 -16.27 -8.55
CA ASP A 81 -9.96 -16.98 -9.73
C ASP A 81 -9.14 -18.21 -9.37
N PHE A 82 -8.34 -18.12 -8.29
CA PHE A 82 -7.66 -19.29 -7.72
C PHE A 82 -8.66 -20.37 -7.27
N VAL A 83 -9.75 -19.94 -6.62
CA VAL A 83 -10.80 -20.84 -6.12
C VAL A 83 -11.49 -21.55 -7.29
N VAL A 84 -11.89 -20.81 -8.33
CA VAL A 84 -12.47 -21.36 -9.56
C VAL A 84 -11.49 -22.33 -10.24
N ALA A 85 -10.22 -21.95 -10.39
CA ALA A 85 -9.22 -22.80 -11.03
C ALA A 85 -8.93 -24.09 -10.25
N PHE A 86 -8.89 -24.02 -8.92
CA PHE A 86 -8.73 -25.19 -8.05
C PHE A 86 -9.90 -26.17 -8.23
N TYR A 87 -11.15 -25.71 -8.14
CA TYR A 87 -12.31 -26.58 -8.37
C TYR A 87 -12.39 -27.07 -9.83
N ALA A 88 -12.02 -26.25 -10.81
CA ALA A 88 -11.99 -26.65 -12.23
C ALA A 88 -11.03 -27.80 -12.51
N CYS A 89 -9.85 -27.83 -11.86
CA CYS A 89 -8.94 -28.98 -11.95
C CYS A 89 -9.61 -30.26 -11.44
N LEU A 90 -10.24 -30.22 -10.26
CA LEU A 90 -10.95 -31.38 -9.70
C LEU A 90 -12.12 -31.82 -10.60
N TYR A 91 -12.88 -30.87 -11.15
CA TYR A 91 -13.95 -31.11 -12.11
C TYR A 91 -13.45 -31.67 -13.45
N ALA A 92 -12.22 -31.38 -13.86
CA ALA A 92 -11.59 -32.00 -15.02
C ALA A 92 -11.06 -33.41 -14.72
N GLY A 93 -10.98 -33.80 -13.44
CA GLY A 93 -10.23 -34.97 -12.97
C GLY A 93 -8.71 -34.77 -13.02
N ALA A 94 -8.24 -33.53 -13.14
CA ALA A 94 -6.84 -33.14 -13.10
C ALA A 94 -6.34 -33.00 -11.65
N VAL A 95 -5.05 -33.20 -11.45
CA VAL A 95 -4.39 -33.03 -10.15
C VAL A 95 -3.96 -31.57 -10.02
N ALA A 96 -4.59 -30.81 -9.12
CA ALA A 96 -4.18 -29.44 -8.85
C ALA A 96 -2.79 -29.39 -8.18
N VAL A 97 -1.99 -28.39 -8.49
CA VAL A 97 -0.71 -28.12 -7.82
C VAL A 97 -0.66 -26.63 -7.44
N PRO A 98 -1.21 -26.25 -6.28
CA PRO A 98 -1.13 -24.88 -5.77
C PRO A 98 0.32 -24.48 -5.51
N ALA A 99 0.75 -23.36 -6.09
CA ALA A 99 2.02 -22.74 -5.81
C ALA A 99 1.85 -21.21 -5.74
N TYR A 100 2.74 -20.54 -4.99
CA TYR A 100 2.76 -19.08 -5.01
C TYR A 100 3.07 -18.60 -6.43
N PRO A 101 2.37 -17.55 -6.93
CA PRO A 101 2.63 -17.03 -8.25
C PRO A 101 4.07 -16.49 -8.36
N PRO A 102 4.63 -16.49 -9.57
CA PRO A 102 5.86 -15.78 -9.85
C PRO A 102 5.82 -14.33 -9.37
N ARG A 103 6.98 -13.92 -8.86
CA ARG A 103 7.42 -12.54 -8.91
C ARG A 103 8.65 -12.58 -9.87
N ARG A 104 8.92 -11.58 -10.75
CA ARG A 104 10.16 -11.37 -11.58
C ARG A 104 11.41 -11.79 -10.85
N ASN A 105 11.34 -11.51 -9.56
CA ASN A 105 12.41 -11.62 -8.62
C ASN A 105 12.31 -12.89 -7.75
N ARG A 106 11.20 -13.65 -7.73
CA ARG A 106 11.24 -14.97 -7.10
C ARG A 106 12.01 -15.88 -8.05
N ASN A 107 13.04 -16.55 -7.54
CA ASN A 107 13.87 -17.42 -8.35
C ASN A 107 12.99 -18.49 -9.01
N MET A 108 12.82 -18.45 -10.34
CA MET A 108 11.93 -19.36 -11.06
C MET A 108 12.33 -20.82 -10.84
N VAL A 109 13.59 -21.10 -10.48
CA VAL A 109 14.09 -22.40 -10.02
C VAL A 109 13.15 -23.13 -9.06
N ARG A 110 12.46 -22.45 -8.12
CA ARG A 110 11.53 -23.16 -7.20
C ARG A 110 10.21 -23.55 -7.86
N ILE A 111 9.67 -22.71 -8.73
CA ILE A 111 8.44 -23.00 -9.48
C ILE A 111 8.73 -24.05 -10.56
N GLN A 112 9.93 -23.97 -11.16
CA GLN A 112 10.52 -24.95 -12.06
C GLN A 112 10.68 -26.31 -11.37
N ALA A 113 11.31 -26.38 -10.20
CA ALA A 113 11.47 -27.61 -9.44
C ALA A 113 10.13 -28.25 -9.03
N ILE A 114 9.13 -27.44 -8.66
CA ILE A 114 7.76 -27.92 -8.42
C ILE A 114 7.13 -28.46 -9.70
N ALA A 115 7.29 -27.78 -10.85
CA ALA A 115 6.75 -28.22 -12.13
C ALA A 115 7.42 -29.50 -12.67
N ASP A 116 8.74 -29.64 -12.49
CA ASP A 116 9.53 -30.81 -12.89
C ASP A 116 9.22 -32.04 -12.01
N ASP A 117 9.15 -31.87 -10.68
CA ASP A 117 8.78 -32.94 -9.77
C ASP A 117 7.35 -33.41 -10.04
N ALA A 118 6.39 -32.47 -10.08
CA ALA A 118 4.99 -32.73 -10.40
C ALA A 118 4.77 -33.27 -11.82
N GLU A 119 5.71 -33.11 -12.74
CA GLU A 119 5.53 -33.28 -14.19
C GLU A 119 4.27 -32.54 -14.66
N ALA A 120 4.19 -31.25 -14.34
CA ALA A 120 3.06 -30.39 -14.69
C ALA A 120 2.95 -30.25 -16.22
N LYS A 121 1.73 -30.38 -16.77
CA LYS A 121 1.48 -30.20 -18.21
C LYS A 121 0.98 -28.81 -18.57
N ILE A 122 0.32 -28.14 -17.63
CA ILE A 122 -0.27 -26.82 -17.81
C ILE A 122 -0.03 -25.95 -16.57
N ALA A 123 0.19 -24.65 -16.77
CA ALA A 123 0.10 -23.61 -15.76
C ALA A 123 -1.16 -22.78 -15.98
N LEU A 124 -2.01 -22.70 -14.96
CA LEU A 124 -3.22 -21.88 -14.91
C LEU A 124 -2.95 -20.62 -14.11
N THR A 125 -3.41 -19.48 -14.62
CA THR A 125 -3.11 -18.15 -14.06
C THR A 125 -4.10 -17.09 -14.56
N THR A 126 -3.92 -15.83 -14.19
CA THR A 126 -4.63 -14.67 -14.79
C THR A 126 -3.82 -14.06 -15.93
N SER A 127 -4.46 -13.29 -16.82
CA SER A 127 -3.78 -12.57 -17.91
C SER A 127 -2.70 -11.63 -17.35
N ASP A 128 -3.02 -10.88 -16.30
CA ASP A 128 -2.09 -10.01 -15.57
C ASP A 128 -0.85 -10.74 -15.04
N VAL A 129 -0.93 -12.02 -14.68
CA VAL A 129 0.24 -12.80 -14.24
C VAL A 129 0.94 -13.44 -15.44
N LEU A 130 0.21 -13.88 -16.47
CA LEU A 130 0.80 -14.45 -17.70
C LEU A 130 1.68 -13.44 -18.42
N ASP A 131 1.23 -12.20 -18.59
CA ASP A 131 1.99 -11.11 -19.22
C ASP A 131 3.24 -10.75 -18.40
N ARG A 132 3.11 -10.78 -17.06
CA ARG A 132 4.22 -10.57 -16.12
C ARG A 132 5.26 -11.69 -16.12
N VAL A 133 4.91 -12.90 -16.55
CA VAL A 133 5.76 -14.11 -16.49
C VAL A 133 6.35 -14.47 -17.84
N THR A 134 5.66 -14.18 -18.94
CA THR A 134 6.09 -14.53 -20.29
C THR A 134 7.53 -14.10 -20.62
N PRO A 135 8.03 -12.90 -20.24
CA PRO A 135 9.44 -12.53 -20.43
C PRO A 135 10.44 -13.44 -19.71
N MET A 136 10.04 -14.08 -18.61
CA MET A 136 10.89 -14.94 -17.77
C MET A 136 10.98 -16.39 -18.26
N LEU A 137 10.05 -16.81 -19.12
CA LEU A 137 10.02 -18.19 -19.63
C LEU A 137 11.22 -18.48 -20.53
N ASP A 138 11.77 -17.46 -21.19
CA ASP A 138 12.97 -17.59 -22.02
C ASP A 138 14.21 -18.02 -21.22
N GLU A 139 14.26 -17.69 -19.92
CA GLU A 139 15.32 -18.11 -18.98
C GLU A 139 15.04 -19.46 -18.30
N THR A 140 13.84 -20.04 -18.47
CA THR A 140 13.43 -21.30 -17.85
C THR A 140 12.92 -22.32 -18.87
N PRO A 141 13.83 -23.06 -19.54
CA PRO A 141 13.49 -23.88 -20.71
C PRO A 141 12.42 -24.96 -20.50
N HIS A 142 12.23 -25.46 -19.28
CA HIS A 142 11.19 -26.45 -18.97
C HIS A 142 9.84 -25.77 -18.64
N LEU A 143 9.80 -24.69 -17.86
CA LEU A 143 8.59 -23.87 -17.69
C LEU A 143 8.11 -23.25 -19.01
N LYS A 144 8.98 -23.06 -20.01
CA LYS A 144 8.60 -22.68 -21.37
C LYS A 144 7.97 -23.82 -22.20
N GLN A 145 8.15 -25.08 -21.79
CA GLN A 145 7.58 -26.26 -22.47
C GLN A 145 6.20 -26.65 -21.94
N ILE A 146 5.84 -26.29 -20.70
CA ILE A 146 4.47 -26.49 -20.20
C ILE A 146 3.53 -25.48 -20.87
N GLN A 147 2.28 -25.88 -21.09
CA GLN A 147 1.30 -24.97 -21.68
C GLN A 147 0.89 -23.91 -20.65
N TRP A 148 0.84 -22.63 -21.02
CA TRP A 148 0.33 -21.57 -20.16
C TRP A 148 -1.10 -21.18 -20.56
N LEU A 149 -1.93 -20.88 -19.56
CA LEU A 149 -3.34 -20.55 -19.77
C LEU A 149 -3.84 -19.51 -18.76
N ALA A 150 -4.13 -18.31 -19.27
CA ALA A 150 -4.94 -17.31 -18.58
C ALA A 150 -6.43 -17.75 -18.53
N THR A 151 -7.05 -17.72 -17.35
CA THR A 151 -8.41 -18.23 -17.10
C THR A 151 -9.50 -17.15 -17.07
N ASP A 152 -9.11 -15.89 -17.04
CA ASP A 152 -9.94 -14.68 -17.05
C ASP A 152 -10.31 -14.17 -18.47
N GLY A 153 -9.62 -14.67 -19.50
CA GLY A 153 -9.86 -14.30 -20.90
C GLY A 153 -11.19 -14.82 -21.48
N PRO A 154 -11.70 -14.21 -22.57
CA PRO A 154 -13.05 -14.44 -23.13
C PRO A 154 -13.27 -15.80 -23.84
N LEU A 155 -12.42 -16.80 -23.56
CA LEU A 155 -12.43 -18.13 -24.17
C LEU A 155 -12.75 -19.22 -23.13
N LEU A 156 -13.75 -18.96 -22.28
CA LEU A 156 -14.36 -19.98 -21.44
C LEU A 156 -15.27 -20.87 -22.30
N ALA A 157 -15.28 -22.18 -22.04
CA ALA A 157 -16.16 -23.11 -22.73
C ALA A 157 -17.57 -23.08 -22.12
N ASP A 158 -18.56 -23.59 -22.86
CA ASP A 158 -19.91 -23.78 -22.35
C ASP A 158 -19.90 -24.71 -21.12
N PRO A 159 -20.41 -24.27 -19.94
CA PRO A 159 -20.51 -25.10 -18.73
C PRO A 159 -21.23 -26.43 -18.94
N ASP A 160 -22.15 -26.51 -19.91
CA ASP A 160 -22.93 -27.72 -20.19
C ASP A 160 -22.21 -28.65 -21.20
N SER A 161 -21.04 -28.26 -21.70
CA SER A 161 -20.09 -29.18 -22.39
C SER A 161 -19.21 -29.99 -21.43
N TRP A 162 -19.24 -29.68 -20.12
CA TRP A 162 -18.53 -30.46 -19.10
C TRP A 162 -19.15 -31.84 -18.89
N HIS A 163 -18.30 -32.86 -18.71
CA HIS A 163 -18.73 -34.21 -18.39
C HIS A 163 -18.12 -34.66 -17.06
N MET A 164 -18.89 -35.36 -16.21
CA MET A 164 -18.37 -35.86 -14.93
C MET A 164 -17.18 -36.82 -15.15
N PRO A 165 -15.97 -36.52 -14.63
CA PRO A 165 -14.79 -37.34 -14.85
C PRO A 165 -14.87 -38.66 -14.06
N ARG A 166 -14.05 -39.65 -14.46
CA ARG A 166 -13.96 -40.95 -13.77
C ARG A 166 -13.09 -40.85 -12.50
N ILE A 167 -13.63 -40.18 -11.49
CA ILE A 167 -13.01 -39.97 -10.17
C ILE A 167 -13.73 -40.76 -9.07
N GLY A 168 -13.10 -40.85 -7.91
CA GLY A 168 -13.69 -41.38 -6.68
C GLY A 168 -12.82 -41.05 -5.47
N GLU A 169 -13.20 -41.54 -4.30
CA GLU A 169 -12.52 -41.34 -3.00
C GLU A 169 -10.99 -41.39 -3.10
N LYS A 170 -10.45 -42.46 -3.70
CA LYS A 170 -9.02 -42.74 -3.81
C LYS A 170 -8.32 -42.04 -4.97
N THR A 171 -9.00 -41.23 -5.79
CA THR A 171 -8.36 -40.43 -6.83
C THR A 171 -7.48 -39.35 -6.19
N LEU A 172 -6.27 -39.13 -6.73
CA LEU A 172 -5.41 -38.02 -6.32
C LEU A 172 -6.05 -36.70 -6.75
N ALA A 173 -6.24 -35.78 -5.82
CA ALA A 173 -6.95 -34.52 -6.06
C ALA A 173 -5.99 -33.35 -6.22
N PHE A 174 -4.98 -33.24 -5.34
CA PHE A 174 -3.94 -32.22 -5.46
C PHE A 174 -2.61 -32.65 -4.82
N LEU A 175 -1.55 -31.93 -5.17
CA LEU A 175 -0.24 -32.01 -4.51
C LEU A 175 -0.02 -30.75 -3.66
N GLN A 176 0.12 -30.91 -2.35
CA GLN A 176 0.52 -29.82 -1.44
C GLN A 176 2.03 -29.85 -1.28
N TYR A 177 2.74 -28.84 -1.79
CA TYR A 177 4.21 -28.81 -1.70
C TYR A 177 4.71 -28.30 -0.35
N THR A 178 5.57 -29.08 0.32
CA THR A 178 6.25 -28.72 1.57
C THR A 178 7.76 -28.52 1.37
N SER A 179 8.43 -27.88 2.33
CA SER A 179 9.90 -27.78 2.40
C SER A 179 10.49 -29.13 2.81
N GLY A 180 11.04 -29.87 1.84
CA GLY A 180 11.66 -31.16 2.10
C GLY A 180 12.97 -31.04 2.89
N SER A 181 13.25 -32.04 3.74
CA SER A 181 14.47 -32.13 4.57
C SER A 181 15.76 -32.48 3.80
N THR A 182 15.88 -31.93 2.59
CA THR A 182 16.97 -32.06 1.62
C THR A 182 17.02 -30.82 0.70
N GLY A 183 16.42 -29.70 1.12
CA GLY A 183 16.15 -28.51 0.28
C GLY A 183 15.05 -28.69 -0.79
N THR A 184 15.00 -29.85 -1.46
CA THR A 184 14.05 -30.15 -2.54
C THR A 184 12.58 -30.03 -2.09
N PRO A 185 11.70 -29.34 -2.83
CA PRO A 185 10.25 -29.35 -2.56
C PRO A 185 9.67 -30.77 -2.65
N LYS A 186 8.73 -31.12 -1.75
CA LYS A 186 8.08 -32.45 -1.76
C LYS A 186 6.57 -32.31 -1.92
N GLY A 187 6.00 -32.90 -2.97
CA GLY A 187 4.57 -32.87 -3.24
C GLY A 187 3.81 -33.90 -2.40
N VAL A 188 3.11 -33.48 -1.34
CA VAL A 188 2.28 -34.36 -0.52
C VAL A 188 1.04 -34.80 -1.31
N MET A 189 0.84 -36.11 -1.43
CA MET A 189 -0.20 -36.71 -2.28
C MET A 189 -1.57 -36.80 -1.58
N LEU A 190 -2.43 -35.81 -1.79
CA LEU A 190 -3.75 -35.71 -1.15
C LEU A 190 -4.88 -36.17 -2.07
N SER A 191 -5.63 -37.18 -1.63
CA SER A 191 -6.80 -37.72 -2.33
C SER A 191 -8.11 -37.09 -1.88
N HIS A 192 -9.17 -37.26 -2.67
CA HIS A 192 -10.50 -36.76 -2.30
C HIS A 192 -10.95 -37.28 -0.93
N SER A 193 -10.74 -38.55 -0.59
CA SER A 193 -11.10 -39.09 0.74
C SER A 193 -10.32 -38.43 1.87
N ASN A 194 -9.03 -38.09 1.67
CA ASN A 194 -8.25 -37.37 2.69
C ASN A 194 -8.85 -35.98 2.96
N MET A 195 -9.16 -35.24 1.90
CA MET A 195 -9.78 -33.90 1.96
C MET A 195 -11.16 -33.96 2.62
N MET A 196 -12.03 -34.88 2.20
CA MET A 196 -13.39 -35.02 2.70
C MET A 196 -13.40 -35.46 4.17
N HIS A 197 -12.48 -36.34 4.57
CA HIS A 197 -12.30 -36.75 5.96
C HIS A 197 -11.83 -35.60 6.83
N ASN A 198 -10.72 -34.93 6.47
CA ASN A 198 -10.18 -33.85 7.30
C ASN A 198 -11.13 -32.65 7.39
N SER A 199 -11.86 -32.30 6.31
CA SER A 199 -12.93 -31.30 6.36
C SER A 199 -14.05 -31.67 7.34
N ALA A 200 -14.39 -32.97 7.44
CA ALA A 200 -15.34 -33.48 8.42
C ALA A 200 -14.79 -33.41 9.85
N LEU A 201 -13.52 -33.75 10.08
CA LEU A 201 -12.85 -33.60 11.37
C LEU A 201 -12.80 -32.14 11.82
N ILE A 202 -12.45 -31.19 10.94
CA ILE A 202 -12.51 -29.75 11.23
C ILE A 202 -13.95 -29.36 11.63
N SER A 203 -14.97 -29.91 10.97
CA SER A 203 -16.38 -29.61 11.33
C SER A 203 -16.82 -30.19 12.67
N TYR A 204 -16.24 -31.32 13.09
CA TYR A 204 -16.42 -31.90 14.42
C TYR A 204 -15.70 -31.05 15.48
N ALA A 205 -14.39 -30.84 15.28
CA ALA A 205 -13.49 -30.11 16.18
C ALA A 205 -13.95 -28.67 16.44
N PHE A 206 -14.39 -27.97 15.39
CA PHE A 206 -14.87 -26.57 15.47
C PHE A 206 -16.37 -26.46 15.80
N GLU A 207 -17.03 -27.56 16.19
CA GLU A 207 -18.48 -27.66 16.52
C GLU A 207 -19.38 -26.90 15.51
N HIS A 208 -19.21 -27.17 14.21
CA HIS A 208 -19.82 -26.36 13.16
C HIS A 208 -21.37 -26.38 13.17
N THR A 209 -21.96 -25.20 13.29
CA THR A 209 -23.42 -24.97 13.27
C THR A 209 -23.90 -24.42 11.91
N ARG A 210 -25.23 -24.38 11.71
CA ARG A 210 -25.88 -23.71 10.57
C ARG A 210 -25.90 -22.17 10.65
N SER A 211 -25.07 -21.58 11.51
CA SER A 211 -24.90 -20.14 11.66
C SER A 211 -23.43 -19.71 11.63
N VAL A 212 -22.52 -20.62 11.26
CA VAL A 212 -21.09 -20.32 11.13
C VAL A 212 -20.88 -19.26 10.04
N ARG A 213 -20.06 -18.26 10.38
CA ARG A 213 -19.52 -17.25 9.45
C ARG A 213 -18.02 -17.22 9.66
N ALA A 214 -17.25 -17.34 8.57
CA ALA A 214 -15.80 -17.46 8.64
C ALA A 214 -15.09 -16.23 8.04
N VAL A 215 -13.94 -15.85 8.61
CA VAL A 215 -13.01 -14.88 8.03
C VAL A 215 -11.62 -15.52 7.94
N PHE A 216 -11.02 -15.52 6.75
CA PHE A 216 -9.68 -16.05 6.49
C PHE A 216 -8.85 -15.06 5.65
N TRP A 217 -7.62 -14.78 6.09
CA TRP A 217 -6.61 -14.02 5.34
C TRP A 217 -5.41 -14.89 4.91
N LEU A 218 -5.42 -16.17 5.29
CA LEU A 218 -4.27 -17.08 5.15
C LEU A 218 -3.97 -17.42 3.67
N PRO A 219 -2.70 -17.69 3.30
CA PRO A 219 -2.34 -18.00 1.92
C PRO A 219 -3.08 -19.24 1.39
N MET A 220 -3.78 -19.10 0.27
CA MET A 220 -4.60 -20.18 -0.33
C MET A 220 -3.75 -21.34 -0.93
N TYR A 221 -2.43 -21.21 -0.93
CA TYR A 221 -1.44 -22.23 -1.34
C TYR A 221 -0.85 -23.00 -0.14
N HIS A 222 -1.28 -22.67 1.09
CA HIS A 222 -0.92 -23.37 2.33
C HIS A 222 -2.13 -24.19 2.81
N ASP A 223 -1.91 -25.35 3.40
CA ASP A 223 -2.96 -26.27 3.87
C ASP A 223 -4.08 -25.58 4.68
N MET A 224 -3.75 -24.76 5.68
CA MET A 224 -4.68 -24.06 6.56
C MET A 224 -5.52 -22.99 5.83
N GLY A 225 -4.97 -22.33 4.81
CA GLY A 225 -5.71 -21.39 3.95
C GLY A 225 -6.58 -22.10 2.90
N LEU A 226 -6.05 -23.17 2.30
CA LEU A 226 -6.75 -23.95 1.27
C LEU A 226 -7.90 -24.79 1.85
N ILE A 227 -7.62 -25.60 2.86
CA ILE A 227 -8.61 -26.52 3.44
C ILE A 227 -9.57 -25.77 4.35
N GLY A 228 -9.05 -24.90 5.23
CA GLY A 228 -9.88 -24.08 6.12
C GLY A 228 -10.67 -22.98 5.39
N GLY A 229 -10.00 -22.19 4.54
CA GLY A 229 -10.62 -21.07 3.84
C GLY A 229 -11.43 -21.47 2.61
N VAL A 230 -10.88 -22.35 1.75
CA VAL A 230 -11.50 -22.70 0.46
C VAL A 230 -12.38 -23.95 0.55
N LEU A 231 -11.90 -25.08 1.08
CA LEU A 231 -12.71 -26.32 1.08
C LEU A 231 -13.88 -26.29 2.07
N GLN A 232 -13.69 -25.71 3.25
CA GLN A 232 -14.63 -25.85 4.36
C GLN A 232 -16.07 -25.35 4.06
N PRO A 233 -16.30 -24.26 3.30
CA PRO A 233 -17.63 -23.89 2.77
C PRO A 233 -18.38 -25.01 2.05
N MET A 234 -17.69 -25.93 1.37
CA MET A 234 -18.35 -27.10 0.74
C MET A 234 -18.82 -28.10 1.77
N GLN A 235 -18.08 -28.26 2.86
CA GLN A 235 -18.43 -29.14 3.97
C GLN A 235 -19.60 -28.59 4.81
N ILE A 236 -19.65 -27.28 5.08
CA ILE A 236 -20.71 -26.69 5.92
C ILE A 236 -21.95 -26.21 5.13
N GLY A 237 -21.78 -25.65 3.93
CA GLY A 237 -22.89 -25.05 3.16
C GLY A 237 -23.20 -23.60 3.52
N HIS A 238 -22.20 -22.86 3.99
CA HIS A 238 -22.24 -21.47 4.43
C HIS A 238 -20.98 -20.72 3.95
N PRO A 239 -21.05 -19.39 3.72
CA PRO A 239 -19.96 -18.64 3.10
C PRO A 239 -18.76 -18.37 4.02
N THR A 240 -17.57 -18.34 3.40
CA THR A 240 -16.34 -17.76 3.99
C THR A 240 -16.07 -16.38 3.40
N THR A 241 -15.75 -15.41 4.26
CA THR A 241 -15.13 -14.14 3.85
C THR A 241 -13.62 -14.31 3.76
N LEU A 242 -13.03 -13.89 2.64
CA LEU A 242 -11.63 -14.03 2.30
C LEU A 242 -10.99 -12.65 2.11
N MET A 243 -9.70 -12.51 2.39
CA MET A 243 -8.87 -11.36 2.01
C MET A 243 -7.44 -11.81 1.68
N SER A 244 -6.61 -10.95 1.10
CA SER A 244 -5.20 -11.29 0.86
C SER A 244 -4.39 -11.32 2.17
N PRO A 245 -3.35 -12.17 2.27
CA PRO A 245 -2.41 -12.12 3.40
C PRO A 245 -1.69 -10.78 3.50
N MET A 246 -1.51 -10.08 2.37
CA MET A 246 -0.85 -8.78 2.33
C MET A 246 -1.70 -7.68 2.97
N ALA A 247 -3.02 -7.68 2.76
CA ALA A 247 -3.92 -6.72 3.40
C ALA A 247 -3.89 -6.84 4.93
N PHE A 248 -3.79 -8.06 5.47
CA PHE A 248 -3.56 -8.28 6.90
C PHE A 248 -2.19 -7.77 7.35
N LEU A 249 -1.10 -8.16 6.67
CA LEU A 249 0.27 -7.80 7.07
C LEU A 249 0.54 -6.30 7.00
N GLN A 250 -0.02 -5.59 6.01
CA GLN A 250 0.05 -4.13 5.89
C GLN A 250 -0.71 -3.43 7.03
N GLN A 251 -1.91 -3.91 7.37
CA GLN A 251 -2.77 -3.25 8.36
C GLN A 251 -3.57 -4.31 9.16
N PRO A 252 -3.01 -4.85 10.26
CA PRO A 252 -3.62 -5.94 11.04
C PRO A 252 -5.05 -5.67 11.53
N TYR A 253 -5.39 -4.40 11.74
CA TYR A 253 -6.75 -3.94 12.07
C TYR A 253 -7.81 -4.41 11.06
N ARG A 254 -7.47 -4.58 9.77
CA ARG A 254 -8.39 -5.05 8.72
C ARG A 254 -8.98 -6.42 9.05
N TRP A 255 -8.19 -7.32 9.62
CA TRP A 255 -8.65 -8.66 10.00
C TRP A 255 -9.71 -8.60 11.12
N LEU A 256 -9.43 -7.88 12.21
CA LEU A 256 -10.37 -7.76 13.32
C LEU A 256 -11.62 -6.94 12.94
N ARG A 257 -11.45 -5.91 12.11
CA ARG A 257 -12.57 -5.15 11.50
C ARG A 257 -13.44 -6.06 10.64
N ALA A 258 -12.86 -6.94 9.82
CA ALA A 258 -13.62 -7.87 8.99
C ALA A 258 -14.41 -8.88 9.84
N ILE A 259 -13.77 -9.46 10.88
CA ILE A 259 -14.45 -10.30 11.89
C ILE A 259 -15.66 -9.57 12.46
N SER A 260 -15.47 -8.34 12.95
CA SER A 260 -16.54 -7.55 13.56
C SER A 260 -17.66 -7.19 12.58
N LYS A 261 -17.30 -6.77 11.36
CA LYS A 261 -18.23 -6.33 10.30
C LYS A 261 -19.12 -7.45 9.78
N VAL A 262 -18.59 -8.66 9.58
CA VAL A 262 -19.40 -9.82 9.15
C VAL A 262 -19.93 -10.64 10.34
N GLN A 263 -19.56 -10.25 11.57
CA GLN A 263 -19.84 -10.95 12.81
C GLN A 263 -19.37 -12.42 12.74
N ALA A 264 -18.12 -12.60 12.31
CA ALA A 264 -17.53 -13.92 12.12
C ALA A 264 -17.47 -14.69 13.45
N THR A 265 -17.84 -15.96 13.39
CA THR A 265 -17.75 -16.91 14.49
C THR A 265 -16.40 -17.61 14.50
N ILE A 266 -15.84 -17.89 13.31
CA ILE A 266 -14.60 -18.66 13.14
C ILE A 266 -13.59 -17.85 12.34
N SER A 267 -12.36 -17.79 12.85
CA SER A 267 -11.23 -17.08 12.26
C SER A 267 -9.95 -17.50 12.99
N GLY A 268 -8.76 -17.32 12.40
CA GLY A 268 -7.51 -17.67 13.06
C GLY A 268 -6.29 -17.61 12.15
N GLY A 269 -5.17 -18.10 12.68
CA GLY A 269 -3.87 -18.13 12.00
C GLY A 269 -2.74 -18.50 12.96
N PRO A 270 -1.46 -18.41 12.53
CA PRO A 270 -0.32 -18.67 13.39
C PRO A 270 -0.17 -17.67 14.53
N ASN A 271 0.58 -18.05 15.56
CA ASN A 271 0.73 -17.32 16.82
C ASN A 271 1.19 -15.86 16.60
N PHE A 272 2.12 -15.62 15.67
CA PHE A 272 2.60 -14.27 15.34
C PHE A 272 1.49 -13.31 14.90
N ALA A 273 0.38 -13.80 14.32
CA ALA A 273 -0.70 -12.96 13.84
C ALA A 273 -1.45 -12.27 14.99
N TYR A 274 -1.59 -12.96 16.12
CA TYR A 274 -2.16 -12.42 17.35
C TYR A 274 -1.21 -11.39 17.97
N GLU A 275 0.10 -11.67 18.04
CA GLU A 275 1.11 -10.68 18.48
C GLU A 275 1.10 -9.41 17.63
N LEU A 276 1.04 -9.58 16.30
CA LEU A 276 1.04 -8.46 15.36
C LEU A 276 -0.18 -7.55 15.54
N CYS A 277 -1.35 -8.12 15.87
CA CYS A 277 -2.54 -7.36 16.25
C CYS A 277 -2.33 -6.56 17.55
N VAL A 278 -1.83 -7.20 18.62
CA VAL A 278 -1.54 -6.53 19.91
C VAL A 278 -0.56 -5.37 19.72
N ASN A 279 0.48 -5.56 18.90
CA ASN A 279 1.57 -4.62 18.70
C ASN A 279 1.26 -3.47 17.72
N LYS A 280 0.24 -3.59 16.84
CA LYS A 280 -0.07 -2.59 15.79
C LYS A 280 -1.43 -1.90 15.91
N ILE A 281 -2.41 -2.49 16.60
CA ILE A 281 -3.79 -1.93 16.66
C ILE A 281 -3.93 -0.97 17.84
N THR A 282 -4.26 0.29 17.57
CA THR A 282 -4.30 1.38 18.58
C THR A 282 -5.57 1.34 19.45
N PRO A 283 -5.61 1.99 20.63
CA PRO A 283 -6.81 2.05 21.47
C PRO A 283 -8.04 2.59 20.74
N GLU A 284 -7.87 3.65 19.95
CA GLU A 284 -8.94 4.32 19.17
C GLU A 284 -9.40 3.48 17.97
N GLN A 285 -8.68 2.42 17.62
CA GLN A 285 -9.11 1.38 16.69
C GLN A 285 -9.88 0.27 17.42
N ARG A 286 -9.44 -0.12 18.62
CA ARG A 286 -10.10 -1.14 19.47
C ARG A 286 -11.52 -0.74 19.85
N GLU A 287 -11.74 0.53 20.21
CA GLU A 287 -13.08 1.09 20.51
C GLU A 287 -14.13 0.93 19.38
N LYS A 288 -13.69 0.60 18.16
CA LYS A 288 -14.55 0.39 16.97
C LYS A 288 -14.81 -1.08 16.65
N LEU A 289 -14.29 -2.00 17.47
CA LEU A 289 -14.42 -3.45 17.29
C LEU A 289 -15.46 -4.04 18.24
N ASP A 290 -16.38 -4.82 17.67
CA ASP A 290 -17.14 -5.85 18.38
C ASP A 290 -16.65 -7.23 17.91
N LEU A 291 -15.97 -7.95 18.80
CA LEU A 291 -15.47 -9.30 18.60
C LEU A 291 -16.28 -10.34 19.40
N SER A 292 -17.43 -9.95 19.98
CA SER A 292 -18.26 -10.86 20.78
C SER A 292 -18.80 -12.05 19.99
N SER A 293 -18.97 -11.90 18.68
CA SER A 293 -19.35 -12.99 17.78
C SER A 293 -18.25 -14.06 17.61
N TRP A 294 -16.97 -13.72 17.80
CA TRP A 294 -15.85 -14.63 17.60
C TRP A 294 -15.87 -15.69 18.70
N ASP A 295 -16.15 -16.94 18.32
CA ASP A 295 -16.30 -18.07 19.25
C ASP A 295 -15.37 -19.25 18.92
N LEU A 296 -14.53 -19.12 17.90
CA LEU A 296 -13.35 -19.96 17.67
C LEU A 296 -12.24 -19.17 16.96
N ALA A 297 -11.17 -18.88 17.71
CA ALA A 297 -9.94 -18.19 17.34
C ALA A 297 -8.80 -19.21 17.27
N PHE A 298 -8.65 -19.89 16.13
CA PHE A 298 -7.69 -20.99 16.02
C PHE A 298 -6.24 -20.49 15.97
N ASN A 299 -5.35 -21.19 16.67
CA ASN A 299 -3.92 -20.89 16.75
C ASN A 299 -3.13 -22.20 16.53
N GLY A 300 -2.11 -22.17 15.67
CA GLY A 300 -1.36 -23.36 15.25
C GLY A 300 -0.44 -23.11 14.06
N ALA A 301 0.11 -24.19 13.49
CA ALA A 301 1.16 -24.21 12.45
C ALA A 301 2.56 -23.65 12.86
N GLU A 302 2.68 -23.06 14.05
CA GLU A 302 3.96 -22.75 14.73
C GLU A 302 3.80 -22.91 16.26
N PRO A 303 4.89 -22.90 17.06
CA PRO A 303 4.79 -22.99 18.51
C PRO A 303 3.91 -21.89 19.12
N ILE A 304 2.95 -22.29 19.95
CA ILE A 304 1.96 -21.40 20.56
C ILE A 304 2.49 -20.89 21.91
N LYS A 305 2.58 -19.56 22.07
CA LYS A 305 3.10 -18.93 23.28
C LYS A 305 1.97 -18.54 24.26
N PRO A 306 2.03 -18.95 25.54
CA PRO A 306 1.09 -18.50 26.58
C PRO A 306 0.94 -16.98 26.66
N GLU A 307 2.06 -16.26 26.56
CA GLU A 307 2.13 -14.80 26.71
C GLU A 307 1.42 -14.07 25.54
N THR A 308 1.39 -14.69 24.35
CA THR A 308 0.62 -14.18 23.21
C THR A 308 -0.88 -14.28 23.46
N ILE A 309 -1.35 -15.41 24.02
CA ILE A 309 -2.75 -15.63 24.38
C ILE A 309 -3.17 -14.59 25.42
N ASP A 310 -2.39 -14.44 26.50
CA ASP A 310 -2.70 -13.54 27.61
C ASP A 310 -2.74 -12.07 27.15
N ARG A 311 -1.71 -11.60 26.43
CA ARG A 311 -1.64 -10.23 25.91
C ARG A 311 -2.72 -9.94 24.86
N PHE A 312 -3.18 -10.93 24.11
CA PHE A 312 -4.28 -10.75 23.16
C PHE A 312 -5.63 -10.67 23.88
N VAL A 313 -5.87 -11.48 24.91
CA VAL A 313 -7.06 -11.36 25.76
C VAL A 313 -7.09 -9.98 26.43
N GLU A 314 -6.02 -9.56 27.11
CA GLU A 314 -5.92 -8.23 27.72
C GLU A 314 -6.18 -7.10 26.70
N ALA A 315 -5.63 -7.21 25.49
CA ALA A 315 -5.75 -6.20 24.46
C ALA A 315 -7.16 -6.05 23.87
N PHE A 316 -7.97 -7.12 23.84
CA PHE A 316 -9.22 -7.19 23.06
C PHE A 316 -10.46 -7.67 23.84
N GLU A 317 -10.34 -8.07 25.12
CA GLU A 317 -11.48 -8.32 26.02
C GLU A 317 -12.45 -7.11 26.10
N PRO A 318 -12.00 -5.83 26.16
CA PRO A 318 -12.89 -4.68 26.10
C PRO A 318 -13.72 -4.59 24.81
N CYS A 319 -13.32 -5.30 23.75
CA CYS A 319 -14.02 -5.41 22.46
C CYS A 319 -14.97 -6.63 22.42
N GLY A 320 -15.15 -7.36 23.53
CA GLY A 320 -15.98 -8.56 23.62
C GLY A 320 -15.29 -9.88 23.24
N PHE A 321 -13.98 -9.87 22.95
CA PHE A 321 -13.22 -11.11 22.77
C PHE A 321 -13.14 -11.89 24.09
N ARG A 322 -13.08 -13.23 24.04
CA ARG A 322 -13.10 -14.10 25.21
C ARG A 322 -11.93 -15.08 25.20
N ARG A 323 -11.37 -15.42 26.36
CA ARG A 323 -10.28 -16.40 26.47
C ARG A 323 -10.68 -17.77 25.92
N GLU A 324 -11.93 -18.18 26.16
CA GLU A 324 -12.51 -19.44 25.69
C GLU A 324 -12.77 -19.48 24.18
N ALA A 325 -12.54 -18.38 23.45
CA ALA A 325 -12.52 -18.42 21.99
C ALA A 325 -11.18 -18.96 21.46
N PHE A 326 -10.06 -18.82 22.18
CA PHE A 326 -8.77 -19.31 21.70
C PHE A 326 -8.78 -20.84 21.58
N TYR A 327 -8.44 -21.33 20.38
CA TYR A 327 -8.45 -22.74 20.04
C TYR A 327 -7.07 -23.19 19.55
N PRO A 328 -6.15 -23.57 20.46
CA PRO A 328 -4.92 -24.26 20.10
C PRO A 328 -5.20 -25.54 19.31
N CYS A 329 -4.42 -25.77 18.25
CA CYS A 329 -4.54 -26.97 17.43
C CYS A 329 -3.20 -27.31 16.76
N TYR A 330 -2.98 -28.60 16.48
CA TYR A 330 -1.81 -29.10 15.76
C TYR A 330 -2.23 -29.84 14.48
N GLY A 331 -1.37 -29.75 13.46
CA GLY A 331 -1.68 -30.17 12.09
C GLY A 331 -0.52 -29.98 11.12
N MET A 332 -0.57 -30.67 9.97
CA MET A 332 0.41 -30.61 8.88
C MET A 332 -0.17 -31.14 7.56
N ALA A 333 0.40 -30.72 6.42
CA ALA A 333 0.01 -31.16 5.08
C ALA A 333 0.02 -32.70 4.90
N GLU A 334 1.02 -33.40 5.45
CA GLU A 334 1.11 -34.86 5.45
C GLU A 334 -0.07 -35.55 6.18
N ALA A 335 -0.77 -34.83 7.06
CA ALA A 335 -2.02 -35.22 7.72
C ALA A 335 -3.26 -34.54 7.10
N THR A 336 -3.16 -34.07 5.85
CA THR A 336 -4.10 -33.14 5.19
C THR A 336 -4.10 -31.74 5.81
N LEU A 337 -4.55 -31.62 7.06
CA LEU A 337 -4.40 -30.43 7.89
C LEU A 337 -4.48 -30.82 9.38
N ILE A 338 -5.67 -30.89 9.98
CA ILE A 338 -5.80 -30.99 11.44
C ILE A 338 -5.54 -32.42 11.96
N ILE A 339 -4.90 -32.51 13.13
CA ILE A 339 -4.55 -33.75 13.85
C ILE A 339 -5.17 -33.76 15.25
N SER A 340 -5.05 -32.64 15.98
CA SER A 340 -5.56 -32.49 17.35
C SER A 340 -6.20 -31.12 17.56
N GLY A 341 -7.13 -31.06 18.52
CA GLY A 341 -7.83 -29.83 18.89
C GLY A 341 -8.58 -29.98 20.22
N GLY A 342 -8.83 -28.85 20.87
CA GLY A 342 -9.58 -28.80 22.13
C GLY A 342 -11.09 -28.97 21.94
N LEU A 343 -11.85 -28.76 23.02
CA LEU A 343 -13.30 -28.55 22.95
C LEU A 343 -13.55 -27.05 22.73
N LYS A 344 -14.47 -26.69 21.83
CA LYS A 344 -14.65 -25.29 21.37
C LYS A 344 -14.88 -24.26 22.47
N LYS A 345 -15.45 -24.68 23.60
CA LYS A 345 -15.86 -23.80 24.72
C LYS A 345 -15.00 -23.96 25.98
N SER A 346 -13.93 -24.76 25.90
CA SER A 346 -12.93 -24.83 26.96
C SER A 346 -11.90 -23.70 26.77
N PRO A 347 -11.39 -23.09 27.85
CA PRO A 347 -10.22 -22.23 27.74
C PRO A 347 -8.99 -23.05 27.28
N PRO A 348 -7.97 -22.41 26.65
CA PRO A 348 -6.70 -23.04 26.35
C PRO A 348 -6.08 -23.73 27.56
N VAL A 349 -5.69 -24.99 27.41
CA VAL A 349 -4.91 -25.71 28.43
C VAL A 349 -3.48 -25.18 28.41
N ILE A 350 -2.99 -24.75 29.57
CA ILE A 350 -1.60 -24.35 29.78
C ILE A 350 -1.08 -25.19 30.93
N LEU A 351 -0.01 -25.95 30.68
CA LEU A 351 0.66 -26.78 31.67
C LEU A 351 2.02 -26.18 31.98
N THR A 352 2.32 -25.96 33.26
CA THR A 352 3.64 -25.52 33.71
C THR A 352 4.47 -26.72 34.15
N VAL A 353 5.67 -26.84 33.59
CA VAL A 353 6.60 -27.96 33.86
C VAL A 353 8.00 -27.46 34.21
N ASP A 354 8.75 -28.28 34.94
CA ASP A 354 10.19 -28.07 35.16
C ASP A 354 10.94 -28.09 33.82
N GLY A 355 11.55 -26.96 33.45
CA GLY A 355 12.25 -26.81 32.18
C GLY A 355 13.54 -27.63 32.07
N ASP A 356 14.28 -27.80 33.17
CA ASP A 356 15.54 -28.57 33.19
C ASP A 356 15.25 -30.08 33.06
N VAL A 357 14.12 -30.56 33.60
CA VAL A 357 13.65 -31.94 33.46
C VAL A 357 12.99 -32.19 32.10
N LEU A 358 12.28 -31.19 31.55
CA LEU A 358 11.75 -31.24 30.19
C LEU A 358 12.87 -31.35 29.14
N ASP A 359 13.97 -30.62 29.31
CA ASP A 359 15.15 -30.69 28.44
C ASP A 359 15.90 -32.03 28.57
N GLN A 360 15.57 -32.86 29.57
CA GLN A 360 15.97 -34.27 29.71
C GLN A 360 14.94 -35.26 29.13
N GLY A 361 13.86 -34.76 28.50
CA GLY A 361 12.85 -35.55 27.81
C GLY A 361 11.70 -36.06 28.69
N VAL A 362 11.45 -35.44 29.85
CA VAL A 362 10.36 -35.84 30.77
C VAL A 362 9.55 -34.61 31.20
N ALA A 363 8.24 -34.64 30.98
CA ALA A 363 7.34 -33.65 31.56
C ALA A 363 7.08 -33.96 33.03
N VAL A 364 7.38 -33.00 33.90
CA VAL A 364 7.10 -33.02 35.35
C VAL A 364 6.49 -31.68 35.74
N ASP A 365 5.30 -31.72 36.34
CA ASP A 365 4.59 -30.54 36.84
C ASP A 365 5.42 -29.83 37.92
N CYS A 366 5.49 -28.49 37.85
CA CYS A 366 6.08 -27.64 38.88
C CYS A 366 5.13 -26.49 39.24
N ASP A 367 5.41 -25.76 40.32
CA ASP A 367 4.65 -24.56 40.65
C ASP A 367 5.02 -23.41 39.67
N PRO A 368 4.07 -22.59 39.18
CA PRO A 368 4.39 -21.43 38.33
C PRO A 368 5.36 -20.41 38.94
N ASP A 369 5.46 -20.35 40.28
CA ASP A 369 6.42 -19.47 40.97
C ASP A 369 7.82 -20.10 41.16
N GLU A 370 8.04 -21.36 40.73
CA GLU A 370 9.34 -22.05 40.86
C GLU A 370 10.37 -21.63 39.80
N ALA A 371 11.63 -21.46 40.23
CA ALA A 371 12.71 -21.05 39.34
C ALA A 371 13.09 -22.17 38.35
N GLY A 372 12.76 -21.97 37.08
CA GLY A 372 12.90 -22.98 36.02
C GLY A 372 11.56 -23.45 35.43
N ALA A 373 10.44 -22.99 35.99
CA ALA A 373 9.10 -23.22 35.47
C ALA A 373 8.96 -22.76 34.00
N ARG A 374 8.42 -23.63 33.15
CA ARG A 374 8.20 -23.40 31.71
C ARG A 374 6.73 -23.70 31.37
N PRO A 375 5.92 -22.69 31.01
CA PRO A 375 4.53 -22.91 30.59
C PRO A 375 4.48 -23.40 29.13
N ILE A 376 3.62 -24.39 28.86
CA ILE A 376 3.42 -24.99 27.54
C ILE A 376 1.93 -25.05 27.24
N VAL A 377 1.53 -24.62 26.04
CA VAL A 377 0.14 -24.71 25.58
C VAL A 377 -0.16 -26.12 25.07
N GLY A 378 -1.29 -26.69 25.50
CA GLY A 378 -1.84 -27.92 24.95
C GLY A 378 -2.45 -27.67 23.58
N CYS A 379 -2.12 -28.50 22.59
CA CYS A 379 -2.58 -28.43 21.20
C CYS A 379 -3.83 -29.29 20.94
N GLY A 380 -4.57 -29.62 22.00
CA GLY A 380 -5.80 -30.39 21.96
C GLY A 380 -5.63 -31.90 22.14
N SER A 381 -6.77 -32.58 22.15
CA SER A 381 -6.87 -34.03 22.19
C SER A 381 -6.87 -34.64 20.78
N CYS A 382 -6.64 -35.95 20.67
CA CYS A 382 -6.75 -36.71 19.43
C CYS A 382 -8.19 -36.68 18.90
N LEU A 383 -8.37 -36.35 17.62
CA LEU A 383 -9.68 -36.27 16.98
C LEU A 383 -10.23 -37.67 16.59
N PRO A 384 -11.56 -37.81 16.36
CA PRO A 384 -12.16 -39.08 15.98
C PRO A 384 -11.54 -39.71 14.72
N ASP A 385 -11.57 -41.04 14.66
CA ASP A 385 -11.04 -41.85 13.56
C ASP A 385 -9.53 -41.61 13.26
N GLN A 386 -8.80 -41.02 14.22
CA GLN A 386 -7.34 -40.89 14.22
C GLN A 386 -6.73 -41.56 15.47
N GLU A 387 -5.42 -41.79 15.41
CA GLU A 387 -4.60 -42.23 16.55
C GLU A 387 -3.35 -41.34 16.63
N ILE A 388 -2.95 -40.95 17.84
CA ILE A 388 -1.71 -40.22 18.12
C ILE A 388 -0.92 -41.03 19.15
N LEU A 389 0.32 -41.38 18.81
CA LEU A 389 1.29 -42.03 19.69
C LEU A 389 2.49 -41.11 19.91
N ILE A 390 3.10 -41.22 21.09
CA ILE A 390 4.43 -40.66 21.37
C ILE A 390 5.43 -41.80 21.33
N VAL A 391 6.42 -41.71 20.46
CA VAL A 391 7.31 -42.83 20.10
C VAL A 391 8.77 -42.42 20.24
N ASP A 392 9.57 -43.25 20.90
CA ASP A 392 11.01 -43.05 20.98
C ASP A 392 11.65 -43.17 19.57
N PRO A 393 12.34 -42.14 19.05
CA PRO A 393 12.74 -42.14 17.63
C PRO A 393 13.84 -43.12 17.27
N ASP A 394 14.73 -43.42 18.21
CA ASP A 394 15.90 -44.29 18.03
C ASP A 394 15.53 -45.77 18.22
N THR A 395 14.73 -46.09 19.25
CA THR A 395 14.27 -47.46 19.52
C THR A 395 12.96 -47.82 18.84
N GLN A 396 12.16 -46.84 18.42
CA GLN A 396 10.85 -46.98 17.77
C GLN A 396 9.83 -47.75 18.64
N THR A 397 9.89 -47.57 19.95
CA THR A 397 8.91 -48.07 20.92
C THR A 397 8.05 -46.94 21.49
N GLN A 398 6.79 -47.22 21.83
CA GLN A 398 5.90 -46.22 22.42
C GLN A 398 6.38 -45.78 23.81
N GLN A 399 6.43 -44.47 24.05
CA GLN A 399 6.79 -43.87 25.34
C GLN A 399 5.54 -43.74 26.26
N PRO A 400 5.71 -43.77 27.59
CA PRO A 400 4.70 -43.32 28.55
C PRO A 400 4.31 -41.86 28.31
N GLY A 401 3.05 -41.50 28.60
CA GLY A 401 2.48 -40.20 28.22
C GLY A 401 3.26 -38.96 28.68
N ASN A 402 3.90 -38.99 29.86
CA ASN A 402 4.68 -37.86 30.38
C ASN A 402 6.16 -37.84 29.90
N LYS A 403 6.53 -38.65 28.91
CA LYS A 403 7.84 -38.57 28.25
C LYS A 403 7.73 -37.93 26.88
N VAL A 404 8.76 -37.16 26.53
CA VAL A 404 8.91 -36.57 25.21
C VAL A 404 9.36 -37.63 24.21
N GLY A 405 8.74 -37.66 23.04
CA GLY A 405 9.10 -38.51 21.91
C GLY A 405 8.56 -37.96 20.60
N GLU A 406 8.78 -38.67 19.50
CA GLU A 406 8.21 -38.33 18.20
C GLU A 406 6.70 -38.48 18.21
N ILE A 407 5.99 -37.49 17.67
CA ILE A 407 4.56 -37.60 17.43
C ILE A 407 4.36 -38.48 16.19
N TRP A 408 3.78 -39.66 16.38
CA TRP A 408 3.38 -40.58 15.30
C TRP A 408 1.86 -40.58 15.20
N ILE A 409 1.31 -40.55 13.98
CA ILE A 409 -0.14 -40.52 13.78
C ILE A 409 -0.63 -41.60 12.81
N SER A 410 -1.88 -42.03 12.95
CA SER A 410 -2.61 -42.80 11.92
C SER A 410 -4.05 -42.31 11.77
N GLY A 411 -4.71 -42.73 10.69
CA GLY A 411 -6.11 -42.41 10.38
C GLY A 411 -6.34 -41.89 8.95
N PRO A 412 -7.59 -41.78 8.47
CA PRO A 412 -7.89 -41.52 7.05
C PRO A 412 -7.49 -40.12 6.53
N SER A 413 -7.12 -39.18 7.41
CA SER A 413 -6.54 -37.89 7.02
C SER A 413 -5.08 -37.99 6.56
N VAL A 414 -4.36 -39.07 6.86
CA VAL A 414 -2.96 -39.25 6.45
C VAL A 414 -2.86 -39.35 4.93
N ALA A 415 -1.99 -38.53 4.34
CA ALA A 415 -1.77 -38.49 2.90
C ALA A 415 -1.15 -39.79 2.38
N LYS A 416 -1.16 -40.00 1.05
CA LYS A 416 -0.66 -41.24 0.44
C LYS A 416 0.87 -41.42 0.49
N GLY A 417 1.61 -40.36 0.83
CA GLY A 417 3.06 -40.28 0.65
C GLY A 417 3.49 -38.99 -0.05
N TYR A 418 4.77 -38.94 -0.42
CA TYR A 418 5.35 -37.91 -1.26
C TYR A 418 5.37 -38.37 -2.73
N TRP A 419 4.98 -37.47 -3.63
CA TRP A 419 4.96 -37.69 -5.07
C TRP A 419 6.36 -38.13 -5.55
N ARG A 420 6.41 -39.23 -6.33
CA ARG A 420 7.62 -39.84 -6.95
C ARG A 420 8.79 -40.18 -6.01
N ASN A 421 8.60 -40.04 -4.69
CA ASN A 421 9.64 -40.26 -3.69
C ASN A 421 9.25 -41.43 -2.77
N GLU A 422 9.54 -42.64 -3.25
CA GLU A 422 9.18 -43.88 -2.57
C GLU A 422 9.96 -44.09 -1.27
N GLU A 423 11.23 -43.64 -1.19
CA GLU A 423 12.07 -43.80 0.01
C GLU A 423 11.55 -42.97 1.19
N ASP A 424 11.31 -41.67 0.99
CA ASP A 424 10.72 -40.83 2.03
C ASP A 424 9.28 -41.27 2.34
N THR A 425 8.53 -41.77 1.36
CA THR A 425 7.19 -42.32 1.58
C THR A 425 7.22 -43.55 2.49
N GLU A 426 8.11 -44.52 2.24
CA GLU A 426 8.27 -45.69 3.10
C GLU A 426 8.72 -45.28 4.52
N ARG A 427 9.74 -44.42 4.62
CA ARG A 427 10.34 -44.02 5.90
C ARG A 427 9.41 -43.17 6.76
N CYS A 428 8.63 -42.28 6.14
CA CYS A 428 7.75 -41.36 6.87
C CYS A 428 6.32 -41.90 7.02
N PHE A 429 5.69 -42.46 5.99
CA PHE A 429 4.26 -42.84 6.01
C PHE A 429 3.98 -44.31 6.35
N LYS A 430 5.00 -45.17 6.41
CA LYS A 430 4.84 -46.62 6.69
C LYS A 430 5.67 -47.08 7.89
N ALA A 431 5.86 -46.19 8.87
CA ALA A 431 6.56 -46.55 10.10
C ALA A 431 5.72 -47.53 10.94
N HIS A 432 6.40 -48.45 11.63
CA HIS A 432 5.80 -49.45 12.50
C HIS A 432 6.58 -49.52 13.80
N LEU A 433 5.91 -49.75 14.93
CA LEU A 433 6.57 -49.90 16.23
C LEU A 433 7.51 -51.11 16.22
N SER A 434 8.70 -50.98 16.79
CA SER A 434 9.76 -51.98 16.69
C SER A 434 9.48 -53.25 17.49
N ASP A 435 8.69 -53.16 18.55
CA ASP A 435 8.34 -54.22 19.49
C ASP A 435 7.04 -54.95 19.10
N THR A 436 5.94 -54.20 18.90
CA THR A 436 4.60 -54.73 18.63
C THR A 436 4.32 -54.96 17.15
N LYS A 437 5.08 -54.31 16.26
CA LYS A 437 4.81 -54.22 14.81
C LYS A 437 3.48 -53.58 14.44
N ALA A 438 2.86 -52.82 15.35
CA ALA A 438 1.70 -51.99 15.03
C ALA A 438 2.06 -50.89 14.02
N GLY A 439 1.13 -50.55 13.14
CA GLY A 439 1.28 -49.56 12.06
C GLY A 439 0.39 -49.90 10.85
N PRO A 440 0.50 -49.15 9.73
CA PRO A 440 1.44 -48.06 9.52
C PRO A 440 1.07 -46.75 10.24
N TYR A 441 2.10 -45.99 10.60
CA TYR A 441 2.02 -44.63 11.14
C TYR A 441 2.78 -43.64 10.25
N LEU A 442 2.28 -42.40 10.21
CA LEU A 442 3.04 -41.23 9.75
C LEU A 442 3.95 -40.74 10.90
N ARG A 443 5.25 -40.70 10.63
CA ARG A 443 6.25 -39.97 11.43
C ARG A 443 6.18 -38.49 11.06
N THR A 444 5.74 -37.66 12.00
CA THR A 444 5.64 -36.20 11.79
C THR A 444 7.01 -35.52 11.78
N GLY A 445 7.99 -36.08 12.50
CA GLY A 445 9.24 -35.41 12.85
C GLY A 445 9.11 -34.30 13.90
N ASP A 446 7.90 -34.07 14.43
CA ASP A 446 7.64 -33.22 15.59
C ASP A 446 7.87 -34.01 16.90
N LEU A 447 8.31 -33.31 17.94
CA LEU A 447 8.46 -33.83 19.30
C LEU A 447 7.32 -33.34 20.19
N GLY A 448 6.85 -34.20 21.09
CA GLY A 448 5.84 -33.85 22.08
C GLY A 448 5.61 -34.95 23.13
N PHE A 449 4.61 -34.74 23.98
CA PHE A 449 4.15 -35.69 25.00
C PHE A 449 2.62 -35.65 25.15
N LEU A 450 2.02 -36.67 25.75
CA LEU A 450 0.57 -36.82 25.94
C LEU A 450 0.21 -36.92 27.42
N LYS A 451 -0.35 -35.86 28.01
CA LYS A 451 -0.78 -35.86 29.41
C LYS A 451 -2.30 -35.75 29.51
N ASP A 452 -2.93 -36.68 30.22
CA ASP A 452 -4.39 -36.72 30.45
C ASP A 452 -5.26 -36.69 29.17
N GLY A 453 -4.68 -37.02 28.02
CA GLY A 453 -5.32 -37.00 26.69
C GLY A 453 -5.00 -35.75 25.85
N GLU A 454 -4.36 -34.74 26.44
CA GLU A 454 -3.93 -33.48 25.82
C GLU A 454 -2.51 -33.63 25.21
N LEU A 455 -2.32 -33.17 23.97
CA LEU A 455 -1.04 -33.20 23.26
C LEU A 455 -0.25 -31.91 23.50
N PHE A 456 0.96 -32.03 24.04
CA PHE A 456 1.89 -30.90 24.20
C PHE A 456 3.05 -31.05 23.21
N VAL A 457 3.18 -30.10 22.29
CA VAL A 457 4.27 -30.09 21.28
C VAL A 457 5.47 -29.34 21.87
N THR A 458 6.65 -29.95 21.81
CA THR A 458 7.87 -29.46 22.48
C THR A 458 9.04 -29.16 21.55
N GLY A 459 8.96 -29.50 20.25
CA GLY A 459 10.00 -29.17 19.27
C GLY A 459 9.95 -30.04 18.01
N ARG A 460 11.10 -30.21 17.34
CA ARG A 460 11.28 -31.17 16.23
C ARG A 460 12.51 -32.05 16.41
N LEU A 461 12.46 -33.22 15.78
CA LEU A 461 13.31 -34.38 16.08
C LEU A 461 14.61 -34.44 15.28
N LYS A 462 14.51 -34.18 13.97
CA LYS A 462 15.54 -33.33 13.38
C LYS A 462 15.23 -31.95 13.93
N ASP A 463 16.19 -31.29 14.56
CA ASP A 463 16.10 -29.85 14.85
C ASP A 463 15.43 -29.15 13.64
N LEU A 464 14.44 -28.29 13.85
CA LEU A 464 13.80 -27.52 12.79
C LEU A 464 13.72 -26.08 13.25
N ILE A 465 14.23 -25.19 12.41
CA ILE A 465 14.22 -23.76 12.66
C ILE A 465 12.87 -23.26 12.18
N ILE A 466 12.01 -22.89 13.13
CA ILE A 466 10.70 -22.28 12.89
C ILE A 466 10.83 -20.80 13.24
N VAL A 467 10.70 -19.92 12.24
CA VAL A 467 10.66 -18.47 12.46
C VAL A 467 9.51 -17.89 11.64
N ARG A 468 8.51 -17.31 12.31
CA ARG A 468 7.34 -16.66 11.71
C ARG A 468 6.61 -17.56 10.70
N GLY A 469 6.25 -18.76 11.14
CA GLY A 469 5.57 -19.79 10.31
C GLY A 469 6.40 -20.42 9.18
N VAL A 470 7.69 -20.08 9.03
CA VAL A 470 8.56 -20.70 8.00
C VAL A 470 9.36 -21.86 8.62
N ASN A 471 9.17 -23.06 8.06
CA ASN A 471 9.72 -24.33 8.57
C ASN A 471 10.93 -24.80 7.74
N ARG A 472 12.15 -24.79 8.31
CA ARG A 472 13.40 -25.20 7.64
C ARG A 472 14.30 -26.07 8.51
N TYR A 473 14.96 -27.06 7.91
CA TYR A 473 15.90 -27.91 8.65
C TYR A 473 17.29 -27.25 8.71
N PRO A 474 17.96 -27.22 9.89
CA PRO A 474 19.34 -26.83 10.03
C PRO A 474 20.27 -27.56 9.09
N GLN A 475 20.02 -28.83 8.76
CA GLN A 475 20.91 -29.59 7.88
C GLN A 475 20.95 -28.99 6.46
N ASP A 476 19.81 -28.50 5.97
CA ASP A 476 19.70 -27.86 4.66
C ASP A 476 20.32 -26.45 4.71
N ILE A 477 20.09 -25.72 5.82
CA ILE A 477 20.74 -24.43 6.09
C ILE A 477 22.27 -24.60 6.21
N GLU A 478 22.76 -25.59 6.95
CA GLU A 478 24.17 -25.92 7.15
C GLU A 478 24.86 -26.34 5.84
N ALA A 479 24.16 -27.08 4.98
CA ALA A 479 24.64 -27.37 3.63
C ALA A 479 24.80 -26.09 2.81
N THR A 480 23.82 -25.18 2.85
CA THR A 480 23.90 -23.86 2.22
C THR A 480 25.03 -23.00 2.81
N VAL A 481 25.22 -23.02 4.14
CA VAL A 481 26.32 -22.32 4.85
C VAL A 481 27.70 -22.85 4.40
N CYS A 482 27.85 -24.17 4.25
CA CYS A 482 29.12 -24.73 3.77
C CYS A 482 29.34 -24.51 2.26
N ALA A 483 28.27 -24.40 1.47
CA ALA A 483 28.33 -24.10 0.03
C ALA A 483 28.52 -22.60 -0.28
N SER A 484 28.30 -21.69 0.68
CA SER A 484 28.22 -20.26 0.38
C SER A 484 29.55 -19.58 0.04
N HIS A 485 30.70 -20.20 0.32
CA HIS A 485 32.02 -19.61 0.05
C HIS A 485 33.09 -20.69 -0.14
N GLU A 486 34.04 -20.48 -1.04
CA GLU A 486 35.17 -21.40 -1.35
C GLU A 486 36.05 -21.78 -0.13
N HIS A 487 35.94 -21.07 0.99
CA HIS A 487 36.66 -21.36 2.23
C HIS A 487 35.87 -22.24 3.21
N LEU A 488 34.60 -22.50 2.93
CA LEU A 488 33.67 -23.26 3.77
C LEU A 488 33.26 -24.64 3.19
N GLU A 489 33.60 -24.95 1.94
CA GLU A 489 33.25 -26.24 1.27
C GLU A 489 33.61 -27.49 2.10
N ASN A 490 34.65 -27.38 2.93
CA ASN A 490 35.18 -28.43 3.79
C ASN A 490 35.13 -28.05 5.29
N SER A 491 34.19 -27.18 5.67
CA SER A 491 33.95 -26.75 7.05
C SER A 491 32.75 -27.46 7.68
N THR A 492 32.64 -27.38 9.01
CA THR A 492 31.44 -27.78 9.76
C THR A 492 30.63 -26.53 10.09
N ALA A 493 29.32 -26.53 9.84
CA ALA A 493 28.39 -25.50 10.27
C ALA A 493 27.31 -26.09 11.20
N ALA A 494 26.82 -25.30 12.15
CA ALA A 494 25.70 -25.60 13.02
C ALA A 494 24.69 -24.44 12.95
N ALA A 495 23.43 -24.73 12.63
CA ALA A 495 22.35 -23.74 12.57
C ALA A 495 21.29 -24.05 13.64
N PHE A 496 20.84 -23.05 14.39
CA PHE A 496 19.82 -23.22 15.43
C PHE A 496 19.01 -21.94 15.61
N SER A 497 17.76 -22.07 16.05
CA SER A 497 17.02 -20.92 16.55
C SER A 497 17.34 -20.68 18.04
N THR A 498 17.14 -19.44 18.49
CA THR A 498 17.10 -19.12 19.92
C THR A 498 16.35 -17.82 20.16
N GLU A 499 15.59 -17.76 21.26
CA GLU A 499 14.99 -16.52 21.73
C GLU A 499 16.05 -15.55 22.27
N ILE A 500 16.04 -14.32 21.76
CA ILE A 500 16.87 -13.20 22.24
C ILE A 500 16.02 -11.93 22.16
N ALA A 501 15.91 -11.18 23.26
CA ALA A 501 15.05 -9.99 23.38
C ALA A 501 13.57 -10.25 22.98
N GLY A 502 13.02 -11.41 23.38
CA GLY A 502 11.61 -11.77 23.14
C GLY A 502 11.27 -12.12 21.69
N LYS A 503 12.29 -12.39 20.85
CA LYS A 503 12.13 -12.83 19.46
C LYS A 503 12.93 -14.10 19.21
N GLU A 504 12.31 -15.06 18.55
CA GLU A 504 13.01 -16.24 18.03
C GLU A 504 13.87 -15.84 16.82
N ARG A 505 15.16 -16.20 16.87
CA ARG A 505 16.20 -15.72 15.94
C ARG A 505 17.07 -16.86 15.42
N LEU A 506 17.46 -16.85 14.15
CA LEU A 506 18.34 -17.86 13.55
C LEU A 506 19.82 -17.51 13.77
N VAL A 507 20.55 -18.37 14.48
CA VAL A 507 22.00 -18.26 14.66
C VAL A 507 22.73 -19.38 13.92
N ILE A 508 23.80 -19.01 13.22
CA ILE A 508 24.76 -19.89 12.55
C ILE A 508 26.09 -19.86 13.31
N VAL A 509 26.69 -21.02 13.52
CA VAL A 509 28.06 -21.16 14.03
C VAL A 509 28.83 -22.05 13.05
N VAL A 510 29.94 -21.56 12.49
CA VAL A 510 30.69 -22.29 11.45
C VAL A 510 32.20 -22.28 11.70
N GLU A 511 32.85 -23.40 11.39
CA GLU A 511 34.30 -23.54 11.54
C GLU A 511 35.07 -22.88 10.39
N ALA A 512 35.67 -21.71 10.63
CA ALA A 512 36.48 -21.01 9.63
C ALA A 512 37.94 -21.49 9.64
N PRO A 513 38.61 -21.59 8.46
CA PRO A 513 40.06 -21.65 8.39
C PRO A 513 40.69 -20.33 8.86
N ARG A 514 41.99 -20.34 9.19
CA ARG A 514 42.69 -19.14 9.70
C ARG A 514 43.05 -18.18 8.55
N LEU A 515 42.25 -17.12 8.38
CA LEU A 515 42.34 -16.16 7.29
C LEU A 515 42.75 -14.76 7.79
N ARG A 516 42.75 -13.78 6.87
CA ARG A 516 42.79 -12.34 7.18
C ARG A 516 41.37 -11.85 7.51
N SER A 517 41.25 -10.78 8.29
CA SER A 517 39.95 -10.29 8.80
C SER A 517 38.96 -9.88 7.71
N ASN A 518 39.40 -9.28 6.60
CA ASN A 518 38.51 -8.92 5.49
C ASN A 518 37.74 -10.13 4.93
N VAL A 519 38.40 -11.29 4.88
CA VAL A 519 37.81 -12.53 4.35
C VAL A 519 36.77 -13.11 5.31
N TYR A 520 36.84 -12.80 6.61
CA TYR A 520 35.79 -13.18 7.56
C TYR A 520 34.49 -12.38 7.34
N SER A 521 34.58 -11.08 7.03
CA SER A 521 33.41 -10.30 6.61
C SER A 521 32.81 -10.78 5.28
N GLU A 522 33.65 -11.12 4.31
CA GLU A 522 33.24 -11.72 3.02
C GLU A 522 32.49 -13.07 3.25
N ILE A 523 33.01 -13.91 4.15
CA ILE A 523 32.37 -15.17 4.56
C ILE A 523 31.04 -14.93 5.31
N ILE A 524 31.02 -14.07 6.33
CA ILE A 524 29.81 -13.76 7.12
C ILE A 524 28.69 -13.24 6.21
N SER A 525 29.03 -12.36 5.26
CA SER A 525 28.15 -11.90 4.19
C SER A 525 27.60 -13.10 3.39
N ALA A 526 28.46 -13.89 2.74
CA ALA A 526 28.02 -14.99 1.89
C ALA A 526 27.15 -16.04 2.62
N ILE A 527 27.44 -16.33 3.89
CA ILE A 527 26.63 -17.21 4.76
C ILE A 527 25.19 -16.72 4.88
N ARG A 528 25.02 -15.46 5.30
CA ARG A 528 23.71 -14.84 5.50
C ARG A 528 22.95 -14.86 4.14
N LYS A 529 23.66 -14.60 3.03
CA LYS A 529 23.13 -14.53 1.65
C LYS A 529 22.46 -15.80 1.19
N GLU A 530 23.24 -16.86 1.04
CA GLU A 530 22.72 -18.06 0.41
C GLU A 530 21.66 -18.70 1.32
N VAL A 531 21.75 -18.52 2.65
CA VAL A 531 20.71 -18.98 3.58
C VAL A 531 19.38 -18.23 3.38
N ALA A 532 19.37 -16.90 3.41
CA ALA A 532 18.11 -16.16 3.26
C ALA A 532 17.55 -16.20 1.81
N LEU A 533 18.39 -16.50 0.81
CA LEU A 533 17.98 -16.88 -0.56
C LEU A 533 17.18 -18.19 -0.57
N GLU A 534 17.82 -19.28 -0.16
CA GLU A 534 17.30 -20.65 -0.36
C GLU A 534 16.21 -21.00 0.65
N HIS A 535 16.36 -20.49 1.88
CA HIS A 535 15.51 -20.83 3.03
C HIS A 535 14.44 -19.78 3.35
N GLU A 536 14.43 -18.62 2.69
CA GLU A 536 13.49 -17.50 2.90
C GLU A 536 13.48 -16.93 4.34
N MET A 537 14.52 -17.22 5.13
CA MET A 537 14.67 -16.88 6.56
C MET A 537 15.90 -15.99 6.80
N ALA A 538 15.77 -14.93 7.61
CA ALA A 538 16.92 -14.20 8.12
C ALA A 538 17.90 -15.14 8.83
N VAL A 539 19.20 -14.86 8.70
CA VAL A 539 20.22 -15.28 9.67
C VAL A 539 20.47 -14.11 10.62
N ASP A 540 19.97 -14.19 11.84
CA ASP A 540 20.14 -13.17 12.88
C ASP A 540 21.53 -13.17 13.55
N GLY A 541 22.28 -14.26 13.51
CA GLY A 541 23.64 -14.30 14.06
C GLY A 541 24.57 -15.22 13.28
N VAL A 542 25.85 -14.85 13.20
CA VAL A 542 26.93 -15.67 12.63
C VAL A 542 28.15 -15.60 13.54
N ALA A 543 28.59 -16.74 14.06
CA ALA A 543 29.90 -16.87 14.70
C ALA A 543 30.83 -17.74 13.84
N LEU A 544 31.90 -17.16 13.33
CA LEU A 544 33.01 -17.92 12.78
C LEU A 544 33.87 -18.39 13.96
N ILE A 545 34.11 -19.69 14.07
CA ILE A 545 34.91 -20.28 15.15
C ILE A 545 36.08 -21.09 14.61
N ARG A 546 37.08 -21.37 15.45
CA ARG A 546 38.26 -22.15 15.05
C ARG A 546 37.86 -23.57 14.60
N ARG A 547 38.42 -24.06 13.48
CA ARG A 547 38.29 -25.47 13.06
C ARG A 547 38.60 -26.46 14.19
N GLY A 548 37.76 -27.50 14.30
CA GLY A 548 37.78 -28.48 15.39
C GLY A 548 37.22 -28.00 16.73
N SER A 549 36.29 -27.04 16.74
CA SER A 549 35.68 -26.52 17.99
C SER A 549 34.15 -26.46 18.01
N ILE A 550 33.44 -26.86 16.95
CA ILE A 550 32.00 -27.13 17.04
C ILE A 550 31.78 -28.36 17.95
N PRO A 551 30.91 -28.29 18.98
CA PRO A 551 30.54 -29.44 19.80
C PRO A 551 30.00 -30.59 18.94
N LYS A 552 30.61 -31.78 19.06
CA LYS A 552 30.23 -32.99 18.32
C LYS A 552 30.03 -34.17 19.27
N THR A 553 29.17 -35.10 18.91
CA THR A 553 28.99 -36.38 19.63
C THR A 553 30.22 -37.27 19.45
N SER A 554 30.31 -38.35 20.22
CA SER A 554 31.29 -39.43 20.01
C SER A 554 31.19 -40.10 18.61
N SER A 555 30.04 -39.94 17.93
CA SER A 555 29.79 -40.38 16.56
C SER A 555 29.99 -39.28 15.50
N GLY A 556 30.52 -38.11 15.88
CA GLY A 556 30.83 -37.01 14.96
C GLY A 556 29.64 -36.14 14.53
N LYS A 557 28.41 -36.47 14.94
CA LYS A 557 27.22 -35.62 14.71
C LYS A 557 27.36 -34.31 15.48
N ILE A 558 26.82 -33.21 14.95
CA ILE A 558 26.85 -31.90 15.59
C ILE A 558 25.87 -31.85 16.78
N GLN A 559 26.32 -31.31 17.91
CA GLN A 559 25.46 -31.06 19.08
C GLN A 559 24.93 -29.61 19.02
N ARG A 560 23.83 -29.37 18.30
CA ARG A 560 23.28 -28.02 18.09
C ARG A 560 22.89 -27.34 19.40
N HIS A 561 22.24 -28.04 20.32
CA HIS A 561 21.88 -27.48 21.62
C HIS A 561 23.11 -27.08 22.46
N ALA A 562 24.18 -27.88 22.45
CA ALA A 562 25.44 -27.49 23.11
C ALA A 562 26.11 -26.30 22.41
N CYS A 563 26.03 -26.22 21.08
CA CYS A 563 26.54 -25.09 20.31
C CYS A 563 25.77 -23.79 20.59
N ARG A 564 24.43 -23.87 20.67
CA ARG A 564 23.53 -22.80 21.14
C ARG A 564 23.91 -22.32 22.53
N ASN A 565 24.05 -23.24 23.49
CA ASN A 565 24.35 -22.88 24.87
C ASN A 565 25.76 -22.26 24.98
N HIS A 566 26.75 -22.77 24.24
CA HIS A 566 28.07 -22.16 24.16
C HIS A 566 28.09 -20.78 23.49
N PHE A 567 27.21 -20.54 22.51
CA PHE A 567 27.02 -19.23 21.88
C PHE A 567 26.40 -18.23 22.88
N MET A 568 25.29 -18.60 23.53
CA MET A 568 24.59 -17.77 24.51
C MET A 568 25.46 -17.47 25.75
N GLN A 569 26.31 -18.41 26.17
CA GLN A 569 27.27 -18.21 27.25
C GLN A 569 28.57 -17.50 26.81
N ASN A 570 28.73 -17.20 25.52
CA ASN A 570 29.91 -16.58 24.91
C ASN A 570 31.24 -17.33 25.19
N VAL A 571 31.20 -18.67 25.21
CA VAL A 571 32.37 -19.55 25.47
C VAL A 571 32.92 -20.25 24.22
N LEU A 572 32.35 -19.96 23.03
CA LEU A 572 32.87 -20.46 21.76
C LEU A 572 34.26 -19.89 21.43
N ALA A 573 35.07 -20.68 20.70
CA ALA A 573 36.39 -20.26 20.22
C ALA A 573 36.30 -19.37 18.96
N ILE A 574 35.57 -18.25 19.10
CA ILE A 574 35.27 -17.28 18.05
C ILE A 574 36.55 -16.70 17.45
N VAL A 575 36.61 -16.64 16.12
CA VAL A 575 37.65 -15.94 15.34
C VAL A 575 37.11 -14.65 14.70
N ASP A 576 35.82 -14.62 14.40
CA ASP A 576 35.06 -13.41 14.05
C ASP A 576 33.55 -13.64 14.30
N ARG A 577 32.76 -12.59 14.51
CA ARG A 577 31.31 -12.73 14.73
C ARG A 577 30.51 -11.51 14.30
N TRP A 578 29.22 -11.75 14.11
CA TRP A 578 28.23 -10.77 13.75
C TRP A 578 26.85 -11.16 14.32
N VAL A 579 26.01 -10.20 14.69
CA VAL A 579 24.66 -10.40 15.28
C VAL A 579 23.66 -9.30 14.86
N SER A 580 22.35 -9.58 14.96
CA SER A 580 21.25 -8.67 14.61
C SER A 580 20.74 -7.79 15.74
N TRP A 581 21.47 -7.72 16.86
CA TRP A 581 21.00 -7.11 18.10
C TRP A 581 22.12 -6.44 18.89
N ASP A 582 21.75 -5.34 19.55
CA ASP A 582 22.64 -4.57 20.43
C ASP A 582 23.13 -5.40 21.62
N GLU A 583 24.40 -5.77 21.60
CA GLU A 583 25.05 -6.44 22.74
C GLU A 583 25.19 -5.53 23.97
N THR A 584 25.06 -4.21 23.80
CA THR A 584 25.20 -3.22 24.88
C THR A 584 24.08 -3.36 25.91
N GLN A 585 22.91 -3.91 25.56
CA GLN A 585 21.84 -4.19 26.53
C GLN A 585 22.21 -5.19 27.63
N MET A 586 23.31 -5.94 27.51
CA MET A 586 23.89 -6.76 28.60
C MET A 586 25.19 -6.19 29.21
N LEU A 587 25.64 -4.99 28.80
CA LEU A 587 26.96 -4.44 29.16
C LEU A 587 26.94 -2.97 29.64
N ASP A 588 25.83 -2.25 29.50
CA ASP A 588 25.80 -0.78 29.66
C ASP A 588 25.86 -0.27 31.11
N GLU A 589 25.52 -1.08 32.12
CA GLU A 589 25.60 -0.66 33.54
C GLU A 589 27.04 -0.36 34.02
N VAL A 590 28.07 -0.91 33.36
CA VAL A 590 29.45 -0.89 33.88
C VAL A 590 30.35 0.15 33.18
N ARG A 591 29.96 0.71 32.03
CA ARG A 591 30.87 1.52 31.18
C ARG A 591 30.55 3.01 31.04
N LYS A 592 29.44 3.51 31.59
CA LYS A 592 29.04 4.93 31.51
C LYS A 592 29.87 5.94 32.32
N VAL A 593 31.09 5.60 32.75
CA VAL A 593 32.01 6.51 33.49
C VAL A 593 33.46 6.45 32.99
N ARG A 594 33.75 6.94 31.76
CA ARG A 594 34.88 7.86 31.52
C ARG A 594 34.95 8.49 30.12
N LEU A 595 35.37 9.77 30.12
CA LEU A 595 36.10 10.49 29.07
C LEU A 595 35.42 10.69 27.70
N ARG A 596 34.66 11.78 27.61
CA ARG A 596 34.46 12.55 26.36
C ARG A 596 35.79 13.22 25.91
N ARG A 597 35.90 13.44 24.58
CA ARG A 597 36.48 14.62 23.88
C ARG A 597 38.00 14.72 23.60
N SER A 598 38.38 14.37 22.36
CA SER A 598 39.16 15.21 21.40
C SER A 598 39.19 14.50 20.03
N GLN A 599 38.48 15.00 18.98
CA GLN A 599 39.00 15.84 17.87
C GLN A 599 39.95 15.08 16.90
N LEU A 600 39.54 14.84 15.64
CA LEU A 600 39.86 15.58 14.38
C LEU A 600 41.35 15.40 13.92
N GLU A 601 41.73 15.23 12.64
CA GLU A 601 41.05 15.46 11.33
C GLU A 601 41.84 14.83 10.14
N SER A 602 41.19 14.57 8.98
CA SER A 602 41.77 14.42 7.59
C SER A 602 42.68 13.21 7.23
N ALA A 603 42.90 12.79 5.96
CA ALA A 603 42.09 12.81 4.72
C ALA A 603 42.78 12.04 3.54
N ARG A 604 41.99 11.39 2.64
CA ARG A 604 42.27 11.06 1.20
C ARG A 604 43.52 10.19 0.87
N ALA A 605 43.74 9.61 -0.32
CA ALA A 605 43.05 9.45 -1.63
C ALA A 605 43.73 8.26 -2.39
N ASP A 606 43.30 7.65 -3.51
CA ASP A 606 42.03 7.36 -4.26
C ASP A 606 42.44 6.12 -5.17
N ALA A 607 41.96 5.68 -6.36
CA ALA A 607 40.94 6.02 -7.39
C ALA A 607 40.72 4.79 -8.35
N GLU A 608 39.67 4.83 -9.20
CA GLU A 608 39.44 4.13 -10.51
C GLU A 608 39.43 2.56 -10.64
N GLY A 609 38.57 1.95 -11.47
CA GLY A 609 37.45 2.54 -12.23
C GLY A 609 36.71 1.63 -13.23
N LEU A 610 35.64 2.22 -13.80
CA LEU A 610 34.75 1.81 -14.93
C LEU A 610 33.53 0.91 -14.58
N ALA A 611 32.34 1.03 -15.21
CA ALA A 611 31.73 2.12 -16.00
C ALA A 611 30.21 1.90 -16.29
N VAL A 612 29.55 2.93 -16.87
CA VAL A 612 28.23 2.95 -17.58
C VAL A 612 26.96 2.50 -16.83
N SER A 613 26.50 3.34 -15.91
CA SER A 613 25.25 4.12 -16.10
C SER A 613 25.56 5.58 -15.69
N ASP A 614 24.59 6.49 -15.54
CA ASP A 614 24.90 7.88 -15.13
C ASP A 614 25.56 7.90 -13.73
N PRO A 615 26.83 8.32 -13.59
CA PRO A 615 27.57 8.12 -12.34
C PRO A 615 26.96 8.81 -11.12
N GLU A 616 26.43 10.03 -11.27
CA GLU A 616 25.87 10.76 -10.13
C GLU A 616 24.49 10.19 -9.73
N LEU A 617 23.66 9.81 -10.70
CA LEU A 617 22.36 9.18 -10.43
C LEU A 617 22.52 7.79 -9.80
N ARG A 618 23.51 7.01 -10.26
CA ARG A 618 23.83 5.70 -9.68
C ARG A 618 24.42 5.81 -8.28
N ASP A 619 25.28 6.80 -8.01
CA ASP A 619 25.82 7.04 -6.65
C ASP A 619 24.70 7.46 -5.69
N ARG A 620 23.78 8.35 -6.11
CA ARG A 620 22.58 8.73 -5.34
C ARG A 620 21.68 7.53 -5.03
N THR A 621 21.31 6.76 -6.05
CA THR A 621 20.45 5.57 -5.89
C THR A 621 21.12 4.52 -5.02
N THR A 622 22.40 4.24 -5.25
CA THR A 622 23.26 3.41 -4.38
C THR A 622 23.15 3.87 -2.94
N LYS A 623 23.38 5.15 -2.68
CA LYS A 623 23.46 5.70 -1.33
C LYS A 623 22.13 5.61 -0.59
N LEU A 624 21.00 5.96 -1.22
CA LEU A 624 19.68 5.84 -0.59
C LEU A 624 19.25 4.38 -0.40
N VAL A 625 19.52 3.50 -1.36
CA VAL A 625 19.30 2.05 -1.20
C VAL A 625 20.06 1.53 0.02
N MET A 626 21.35 1.83 0.10
CA MET A 626 22.23 1.45 1.21
C MET A 626 21.75 2.06 2.54
N GLU A 627 21.25 3.30 2.55
CA GLU A 627 20.67 4.00 3.70
C GLU A 627 19.38 3.33 4.20
N LYS A 628 18.41 3.03 3.32
CA LYS A 628 17.17 2.32 3.71
C LYS A 628 17.44 0.91 4.21
N ILE A 629 18.39 0.22 3.59
CA ILE A 629 18.91 -1.06 4.06
C ILE A 629 19.50 -0.91 5.47
N HIS A 630 20.36 0.09 5.69
CA HIS A 630 20.99 0.34 6.99
C HIS A 630 19.97 0.74 8.08
N ALA A 631 18.87 1.41 7.73
CA ALA A 631 17.83 1.79 8.71
C ALA A 631 17.06 0.58 9.29
N VAL A 632 16.79 -0.46 8.48
CA VAL A 632 16.10 -1.68 8.90
C VAL A 632 17.08 -2.74 9.43
N ALA A 633 18.25 -2.85 8.80
CA ALA A 633 19.32 -3.75 9.24
C ALA A 633 19.98 -3.27 10.54
N LYS A 634 20.24 -1.97 10.68
CA LYS A 634 20.97 -1.32 11.78
C LYS A 634 22.40 -1.85 11.89
N GLU A 635 22.88 -2.17 13.09
CA GLU A 635 24.22 -2.72 13.37
C GLU A 635 24.63 -3.88 12.45
N ARG A 636 23.64 -4.60 11.91
CA ARG A 636 23.79 -5.64 10.89
C ARG A 636 24.58 -5.19 9.66
N ALA A 637 24.48 -3.92 9.26
CA ALA A 637 25.03 -3.33 8.05
C ALA A 637 26.34 -2.54 8.29
N THR A 638 27.09 -2.89 9.34
CA THR A 638 28.36 -2.23 9.71
C THR A 638 29.47 -2.30 8.66
N ASN A 639 29.45 -3.29 7.76
CA ASN A 639 30.37 -3.43 6.63
C ASN A 639 29.59 -3.55 5.30
N LEU A 640 28.74 -2.57 4.99
CA LEU A 640 27.91 -2.55 3.78
C LEU A 640 28.71 -2.11 2.55
N ASP A 641 28.73 -2.92 1.49
CA ASP A 641 29.17 -2.50 0.14
C ASP A 641 28.12 -2.88 -0.94
N MET A 642 28.38 -2.51 -2.20
CA MET A 642 27.42 -2.77 -3.29
C MET A 642 27.26 -4.25 -3.68
N ASN A 643 28.26 -5.09 -3.42
CA ASN A 643 28.21 -6.53 -3.71
C ASN A 643 27.68 -7.33 -2.50
N THR A 644 27.62 -6.70 -1.33
CA THR A 644 26.91 -7.14 -0.13
C THR A 644 25.44 -7.30 -0.48
N ASP A 645 24.80 -8.25 0.17
CA ASP A 645 23.50 -8.75 -0.25
C ASP A 645 22.53 -8.70 0.93
N LEU A 646 21.26 -8.42 0.69
CA LEU A 646 20.24 -8.19 1.72
C LEU A 646 20.01 -9.45 2.55
N LEU A 647 20.19 -10.58 1.90
CA LEU A 647 20.08 -11.91 2.46
C LEU A 647 21.37 -12.10 3.28
N SER A 648 22.51 -11.66 2.73
CA SER A 648 23.83 -11.42 3.36
C SER A 648 23.79 -10.48 4.56
N LEU A 649 22.69 -9.75 4.75
CA LEU A 649 22.50 -8.90 5.91
C LEU A 649 21.74 -9.55 7.06
N GLY A 650 21.18 -10.74 6.86
CA GLY A 650 20.35 -11.39 7.88
C GLY A 650 18.98 -10.72 8.00
N LEU A 651 18.38 -10.38 6.86
CA LEU A 651 17.09 -9.70 6.76
C LEU A 651 16.00 -10.69 6.31
N ASP A 652 14.94 -10.79 7.09
CA ASP A 652 13.88 -11.77 6.82
C ASP A 652 12.94 -11.31 5.71
N SER A 653 11.97 -12.16 5.35
CA SER A 653 11.02 -11.87 4.28
C SER A 653 10.05 -10.71 4.58
N LEU A 654 9.94 -10.27 5.83
CA LEU A 654 9.16 -9.11 6.28
C LEU A 654 10.04 -7.85 6.35
N GLU A 655 11.25 -7.94 6.92
CA GLU A 655 12.22 -6.83 6.96
C GLU A 655 12.70 -6.43 5.56
N ARG A 656 12.86 -7.39 4.64
CA ARG A 656 13.08 -7.07 3.22
C ARG A 656 11.88 -6.38 2.59
N MET A 657 10.66 -6.80 2.92
CA MET A 657 9.45 -6.10 2.47
C MET A 657 9.31 -4.70 3.11
N GLU A 658 9.88 -4.47 4.29
CA GLU A 658 9.95 -3.16 4.95
C GLU A 658 11.00 -2.24 4.29
N ILE A 659 12.16 -2.78 3.88
CA ILE A 659 13.15 -2.06 3.04
C ILE A 659 12.54 -1.73 1.67
N ILE A 660 11.91 -2.72 1.02
CA ILE A 660 11.18 -2.55 -0.24
C ILE A 660 10.15 -1.44 -0.09
N ALA A 661 9.22 -1.53 0.88
CA ALA A 661 8.17 -0.53 1.07
C ALA A 661 8.74 0.86 1.45
N SER A 662 9.85 0.91 2.20
CA SER A 662 10.58 2.14 2.52
C SER A 662 11.25 2.77 1.30
N ILE A 663 11.63 1.97 0.30
CA ILE A 663 12.09 2.43 -1.02
C ILE A 663 10.88 2.84 -1.88
N GLU A 664 9.79 2.09 -1.90
CA GLU A 664 8.56 2.43 -2.64
C GLU A 664 7.96 3.77 -2.17
N ASP A 665 7.88 4.01 -0.85
CA ASP A 665 7.52 5.31 -0.26
C ASP A 665 8.55 6.40 -0.65
N ALA A 666 9.84 6.09 -0.61
CA ALA A 666 10.93 6.98 -0.99
C ALA A 666 11.14 7.14 -2.52
N TYR A 667 10.25 6.60 -3.35
CA TYR A 667 10.11 6.97 -4.77
C TYR A 667 8.66 7.39 -5.12
N GLY A 668 7.69 7.10 -4.25
CA GLY A 668 6.26 7.34 -4.50
C GLY A 668 5.65 6.40 -5.53
N VAL A 669 6.34 5.30 -5.85
CA VAL A 669 6.01 4.32 -6.89
C VAL A 669 6.28 2.94 -6.32
N GLN A 670 5.30 2.04 -6.41
CA GLN A 670 5.52 0.64 -6.03
C GLN A 670 6.38 -0.05 -7.08
N PHE A 671 7.40 -0.78 -6.62
CA PHE A 671 8.08 -1.75 -7.45
C PHE A 671 7.00 -2.73 -7.93
N PRO A 672 6.79 -2.93 -9.25
CA PRO A 672 5.70 -3.76 -9.70
C PRO A 672 5.87 -5.16 -9.11
N ASP A 673 5.01 -5.54 -8.14
CA ASP A 673 4.83 -6.76 -7.30
C ASP A 673 5.74 -7.97 -7.62
N HIS A 674 5.91 -8.21 -8.90
CA HIS A 674 6.89 -9.11 -9.46
C HIS A 674 8.39 -8.78 -9.16
N ILE A 675 8.95 -7.55 -9.09
CA ILE A 675 10.39 -7.33 -8.73
C ILE A 675 10.72 -7.26 -7.21
N LEU A 676 10.23 -8.18 -6.37
CA LEU A 676 10.60 -8.19 -4.94
C LEU A 676 11.76 -9.16 -4.54
N PRO A 677 11.70 -10.51 -4.65
CA PRO A 677 12.74 -11.44 -4.13
C PRO A 677 14.15 -11.71 -4.80
N THR A 678 14.61 -11.08 -5.91
CA THR A 678 15.98 -11.18 -6.52
C THR A 678 16.66 -9.81 -6.50
N LEU A 679 16.15 -8.89 -5.68
CA LEU A 679 17.02 -7.86 -5.15
C LEU A 679 17.81 -8.56 -4.04
N LYS A 680 18.82 -9.34 -4.48
CA LYS A 680 19.67 -10.14 -3.61
C LYS A 680 20.78 -9.23 -3.10
N THR A 681 21.55 -8.64 -4.00
CA THR A 681 22.61 -7.65 -3.74
C THR A 681 22.09 -6.22 -3.62
N CYS A 682 22.80 -5.37 -2.88
CA CYS A 682 22.55 -3.92 -2.84
C CYS A 682 22.68 -3.31 -4.24
N ARG A 683 23.56 -3.86 -5.07
CA ARG A 683 23.68 -3.62 -6.51
C ARG A 683 22.39 -3.93 -7.28
N GLU A 684 21.86 -5.15 -7.18
CA GLU A 684 20.61 -5.52 -7.85
C GLU A 684 19.44 -4.65 -7.38
N VAL A 685 19.37 -4.29 -6.09
CA VAL A 685 18.38 -3.31 -5.60
C VAL A 685 18.51 -1.99 -6.34
N THR A 686 19.71 -1.41 -6.34
CA THR A 686 20.04 -0.14 -7.02
C THR A 686 19.68 -0.19 -8.50
N GLU A 687 20.07 -1.27 -9.19
CA GLU A 687 19.84 -1.45 -10.63
C GLU A 687 18.35 -1.67 -10.94
N ALA A 688 17.58 -2.33 -10.07
CA ALA A 688 16.12 -2.43 -10.24
C ALA A 688 15.37 -1.15 -9.88
N VAL A 689 15.90 -0.32 -8.98
CA VAL A 689 15.40 1.05 -8.76
C VAL A 689 15.63 1.89 -10.02
N GLU A 690 16.84 1.87 -10.59
CA GLU A 690 17.17 2.51 -11.88
C GLU A 690 16.23 2.02 -13.01
N ILE A 691 15.98 0.71 -13.12
CA ILE A 691 15.20 0.12 -14.22
C ILE A 691 13.67 0.27 -14.05
N TYR A 692 13.14 0.24 -12.83
CA TYR A 692 11.69 0.07 -12.59
C TYR A 692 11.03 1.12 -11.69
N LEU A 693 11.78 1.91 -10.91
CA LEU A 693 11.25 3.11 -10.24
C LEU A 693 11.61 4.40 -10.99
N GLY A 694 12.72 4.39 -11.74
CA GLY A 694 12.91 5.22 -12.93
C GLY A 694 12.84 6.74 -12.71
N GLY A 695 13.61 7.25 -11.75
CA GLY A 695 13.70 8.69 -11.45
C GLY A 695 14.67 8.97 -10.29
N GLU A 696 14.69 10.20 -9.78
CA GLU A 696 15.30 10.46 -8.48
C GLU A 696 14.40 9.98 -7.33
N PRO A 697 14.97 9.53 -6.20
CA PRO A 697 14.18 9.22 -5.01
C PRO A 697 13.45 10.46 -4.49
N ARG A 698 12.19 10.28 -4.09
CA ARG A 698 11.51 11.22 -3.21
C ARG A 698 12.27 11.31 -1.89
N ALA A 699 12.81 12.50 -1.63
CA ALA A 699 13.56 12.89 -0.45
C ALA A 699 13.00 12.28 0.87
N GLN A 700 13.62 11.21 1.36
CA GLN A 700 13.26 10.59 2.64
C GLN A 700 14.45 10.05 3.45
N ALA A 701 15.55 10.82 3.42
CA ALA A 701 16.20 11.34 4.61
C ALA A 701 16.07 10.53 5.93
N PHE A 702 16.99 9.59 6.17
CA PHE A 702 17.43 9.26 7.52
C PHE A 702 18.62 10.15 7.91
N VAL A 703 18.43 11.01 8.91
CA VAL A 703 19.56 11.77 9.48
C VAL A 703 20.38 10.86 10.39
N ASP A 704 21.52 10.40 9.87
CA ASP A 704 22.78 10.68 10.56
C ASP A 704 23.60 11.73 9.80
N ASP A 705 23.59 11.71 8.46
CA ASP A 705 23.72 12.93 7.63
C ASP A 705 22.94 12.77 6.32
N VAL A 706 21.89 13.58 6.15
CA VAL A 706 20.98 13.51 5.01
C VAL A 706 21.67 14.12 3.77
N PRO A 707 21.39 13.66 2.52
CA PRO A 707 21.82 14.38 1.33
C PRO A 707 21.22 15.79 1.33
N ALA A 708 22.01 16.83 1.04
CA ALA A 708 21.54 18.23 1.13
C ALA A 708 20.19 18.45 0.42
N GLU A 709 19.97 17.78 -0.71
CA GLU A 709 18.74 17.82 -1.50
C GLU A 709 17.52 17.10 -0.92
N MET A 710 17.59 16.63 0.33
CA MET A 710 16.48 16.01 1.05
C MET A 710 16.18 16.69 2.41
N TYR A 711 16.85 17.79 2.75
CA TYR A 711 16.54 18.62 3.94
C TYR A 711 16.91 20.11 3.80
N SER A 712 17.88 20.45 2.95
CA SER A 712 18.27 21.83 2.68
C SER A 712 17.61 22.32 1.39
N PHE A 713 16.72 23.31 1.52
CA PHE A 713 16.03 23.93 0.39
C PHE A 713 16.95 24.37 -0.75
N SER A 714 18.18 24.79 -0.45
CA SER A 714 19.16 25.24 -1.44
C SER A 714 19.67 24.13 -2.38
N ALA A 715 19.36 22.87 -2.08
CA ALA A 715 19.83 21.71 -2.83
C ALA A 715 18.70 20.84 -3.40
N LEU A 716 17.45 20.99 -2.93
CA LEU A 716 16.27 20.30 -3.48
C LEU A 716 16.30 20.30 -5.03
N PRO A 717 16.04 19.17 -5.72
CA PRO A 717 16.12 19.12 -7.19
C PRO A 717 15.17 20.11 -7.85
N GLU A 718 13.98 20.29 -7.29
CA GLU A 718 12.97 21.24 -7.79
C GLU A 718 13.43 22.69 -7.60
N TYR A 719 14.08 23.02 -6.47
CA TYR A 719 14.65 24.35 -6.24
C TYR A 719 15.86 24.61 -7.14
N ARG A 720 16.72 23.60 -7.37
CA ARG A 720 17.83 23.69 -8.31
C ARG A 720 17.35 23.88 -9.74
N GLN A 721 16.28 23.19 -10.16
CA GLN A 721 15.68 23.39 -11.48
C GLN A 721 15.13 24.81 -11.63
N VAL A 722 14.36 25.30 -10.63
CA VAL A 722 13.88 26.69 -10.60
C VAL A 722 15.04 27.70 -10.63
N LYS A 723 16.15 27.41 -9.94
CA LYS A 723 17.34 28.26 -9.93
C LYS A 723 18.10 28.22 -11.25
N GLN A 724 18.25 27.05 -11.86
CA GLN A 724 18.87 26.87 -13.18
C GLN A 724 18.08 27.59 -14.26
N THR A 725 16.75 27.44 -14.32
CA THR A 725 15.92 28.19 -15.28
C THR A 725 16.03 29.71 -15.06
N ALA A 726 16.15 30.17 -13.81
CA ALA A 726 16.40 31.59 -13.54
C ALA A 726 17.81 32.05 -14.00
N ASP A 727 18.84 31.22 -13.83
CA ASP A 727 20.22 31.51 -14.26
C ASP A 727 20.40 31.42 -15.79
N GLU A 728 19.68 30.53 -16.46
CA GLU A 728 19.63 30.41 -17.92
C GLU A 728 18.92 31.62 -18.54
N LEU A 729 17.80 32.06 -17.96
CA LEU A 729 17.15 33.31 -18.34
C LEU A 729 18.10 34.51 -18.12
N GLU A 730 18.76 34.62 -16.97
CA GLU A 730 19.71 35.70 -16.70
C GLU A 730 20.91 35.67 -17.67
N ALA A 731 21.41 34.48 -18.03
CA ALA A 731 22.47 34.31 -19.03
C ALA A 731 22.05 34.68 -20.47
N LEU A 732 20.76 34.57 -20.79
CA LEU A 732 20.12 35.07 -22.02
C LEU A 732 19.78 36.57 -21.96
N GLY A 733 20.10 37.26 -20.85
CA GLY A 733 19.75 38.68 -20.65
C GLY A 733 18.27 38.92 -20.31
N MET A 734 17.56 37.86 -19.91
CA MET A 734 16.14 37.88 -19.55
C MET A 734 16.03 37.86 -18.01
N PRO A 735 15.69 38.97 -17.33
CA PRO A 735 15.47 38.95 -15.89
C PRO A 735 14.34 37.99 -15.51
N ASN A 736 14.42 37.42 -14.30
CA ASN A 736 13.44 36.46 -13.81
C ASN A 736 12.00 37.04 -13.88
N PRO A 737 11.06 36.39 -14.60
CA PRO A 737 9.69 36.88 -14.77
C PRO A 737 8.83 36.76 -13.50
N TYR A 738 9.35 36.12 -12.45
CA TYR A 738 8.71 35.92 -11.14
C TYR A 738 9.37 36.82 -10.07
N PHE A 739 8.61 37.16 -9.02
CA PHE A 739 9.04 38.04 -7.92
C PHE A 739 9.48 39.48 -8.29
N GLN A 740 9.25 39.89 -9.53
CA GLN A 740 9.50 41.25 -10.02
C GLN A 740 8.92 42.34 -9.10
N THR A 741 9.75 43.30 -8.74
CA THR A 741 9.44 44.37 -7.78
C THR A 741 8.52 45.43 -8.36
N HIS A 742 7.47 45.77 -7.60
CA HIS A 742 6.55 46.86 -7.89
C HIS A 742 6.77 48.01 -6.90
N ASP A 743 7.29 49.17 -7.35
CA ASP A 743 7.62 50.30 -6.47
C ASP A 743 6.38 51.08 -5.96
N LYS A 744 5.21 50.76 -6.51
CA LYS A 744 3.92 51.43 -6.28
C LYS A 744 2.77 50.41 -6.28
N ALA A 745 1.61 50.83 -5.80
CA ALA A 745 0.39 50.04 -5.87
C ALA A 745 0.09 49.55 -7.31
N THR A 746 -0.46 48.34 -7.42
CA THR A 746 -0.65 47.63 -8.68
C THR A 746 -2.01 47.96 -9.30
N GLY A 747 -2.09 49.06 -10.07
CA GLY A 747 -3.27 49.51 -10.80
C GLY A 747 -3.26 49.09 -12.28
N GLY A 748 -3.95 49.87 -13.12
CA GLY A 748 -3.87 49.75 -14.59
C GLY A 748 -2.48 50.13 -15.16
N THR A 749 -1.73 50.95 -14.42
CA THR A 749 -0.27 51.10 -14.55
C THR A 749 0.41 50.71 -13.24
N THR A 750 1.72 50.57 -13.27
CA THR A 750 2.55 50.35 -12.07
C THR A 750 3.98 50.82 -12.33
N SER A 751 4.81 50.88 -11.29
CA SER A 751 6.24 51.16 -11.39
C SER A 751 7.00 49.85 -11.20
N ILE A 752 7.91 49.54 -12.12
CA ILE A 752 8.82 48.39 -12.04
C ILE A 752 10.23 48.93 -12.29
N ASP A 753 11.13 48.69 -11.33
CA ASP A 753 12.52 49.12 -11.37
C ASP A 753 12.65 50.63 -11.68
N GLY A 754 11.75 51.44 -11.12
CA GLY A 754 11.64 52.89 -11.33
C GLY A 754 10.99 53.33 -12.66
N THR A 755 10.65 52.39 -13.56
CA THR A 755 10.01 52.65 -14.85
C THR A 755 8.50 52.48 -14.76
N GLU A 756 7.72 53.44 -15.26
CA GLU A 756 6.26 53.30 -15.34
C GLU A 756 5.85 52.44 -16.54
N VAL A 757 5.05 51.40 -16.27
CA VAL A 757 4.60 50.41 -17.27
C VAL A 757 3.08 50.24 -17.26
N VAL A 758 2.51 49.93 -18.42
CA VAL A 758 1.12 49.47 -18.56
C VAL A 758 1.03 48.07 -17.95
N ASN A 759 0.09 47.84 -17.06
CA ASN A 759 0.06 46.65 -16.23
C ASN A 759 -1.15 45.75 -16.54
N PHE A 760 -0.88 44.58 -17.10
CA PHE A 760 -1.84 43.50 -17.35
C PHE A 760 -1.57 42.26 -16.48
N ALA A 761 -0.67 42.36 -15.49
CA ALA A 761 -0.33 41.27 -14.56
C ALA A 761 -1.12 41.30 -13.24
N GLY A 762 -1.92 42.35 -12.99
CA GLY A 762 -2.59 42.59 -11.71
C GLY A 762 -4.06 42.18 -11.67
N TYR A 763 -4.50 41.61 -10.54
CA TYR A 763 -5.90 41.19 -10.32
C TYR A 763 -6.83 42.32 -9.81
N ASN A 764 -6.33 43.55 -9.69
CA ASN A 764 -7.04 44.73 -9.19
C ASN A 764 -7.99 45.33 -10.25
N TYR A 765 -8.93 44.51 -10.74
CA TYR A 765 -9.75 44.79 -11.95
C TYR A 765 -10.51 46.13 -11.93
N LEU A 766 -10.80 46.67 -10.74
CA LEU A 766 -11.63 47.85 -10.51
C LEU A 766 -10.85 49.07 -9.96
N GLY A 767 -9.52 48.95 -9.81
CA GLY A 767 -8.66 49.98 -9.19
C GLY A 767 -8.87 50.18 -7.68
N LEU A 768 -9.65 49.33 -7.00
CA LEU A 768 -10.06 49.53 -5.62
C LEU A 768 -8.94 49.37 -4.59
N ALA A 769 -7.89 48.57 -4.89
CA ALA A 769 -6.78 48.33 -3.96
C ALA A 769 -5.98 49.59 -3.58
N GLN A 770 -6.01 50.64 -4.42
CA GLN A 770 -5.37 51.93 -4.16
C GLN A 770 -6.36 53.05 -3.78
N HIS A 771 -7.65 52.74 -3.63
CA HIS A 771 -8.68 53.77 -3.48
C HIS A 771 -8.58 54.47 -2.11
N PRO A 772 -8.62 55.82 -2.02
CA PRO A 772 -8.38 56.55 -0.77
C PRO A 772 -9.22 56.06 0.41
N ARG A 773 -10.54 55.89 0.23
CA ARG A 773 -11.46 55.36 1.25
C ARG A 773 -11.08 53.96 1.75
N VAL A 774 -10.61 53.07 0.87
CA VAL A 774 -10.18 51.70 1.23
C VAL A 774 -8.91 51.77 2.10
N CYS A 775 -7.95 52.59 1.67
CA CYS A 775 -6.72 52.86 2.40
C CYS A 775 -6.95 53.55 3.76
N GLU A 776 -8.00 54.38 3.88
CA GLU A 776 -8.39 55.06 5.12
C GLU A 776 -9.13 54.11 6.07
N ALA A 777 -10.07 53.30 5.57
CA ALA A 777 -10.77 52.28 6.35
C ALA A 777 -9.80 51.24 6.93
N ALA A 778 -8.81 50.81 6.15
CA ALA A 778 -7.76 49.91 6.61
C ALA A 778 -6.94 50.51 7.77
N LYS A 779 -6.57 51.80 7.69
CA LYS A 779 -5.83 52.51 8.76
C LYS A 779 -6.68 52.66 10.02
N ALA A 780 -7.91 53.14 9.89
CA ALA A 780 -8.82 53.30 11.02
C ALA A 780 -9.06 51.98 11.78
N ALA A 781 -9.13 50.85 11.06
CA ALA A 781 -9.24 49.53 11.67
C ALA A 781 -7.94 49.09 12.40
N ILE A 782 -6.76 49.51 11.94
CA ILE A 782 -5.49 49.31 12.68
C ILE A 782 -5.48 50.17 13.95
N ASP A 783 -5.86 51.44 13.85
CA ASP A 783 -5.91 52.37 14.99
C ASP A 783 -6.91 51.93 16.07
N GLN A 784 -8.04 51.33 15.67
CA GLN A 784 -9.10 50.86 16.57
C GLN A 784 -8.87 49.46 17.14
N TYR A 785 -8.46 48.49 16.31
CA TYR A 785 -8.44 47.06 16.67
C TYR A 785 -7.02 46.46 16.80
N GLY A 786 -5.99 47.21 16.39
CA GLY A 786 -4.62 46.75 16.27
C GLY A 786 -4.39 45.86 15.03
N ALA A 787 -3.13 45.72 14.62
CA ALA A 787 -2.73 44.93 13.46
C ALA A 787 -2.80 43.40 13.66
N SER A 788 -2.95 42.91 14.90
CA SER A 788 -2.90 41.48 15.21
C SER A 788 -4.24 40.75 15.02
N VAL A 789 -4.17 39.54 14.47
CA VAL A 789 -5.28 38.63 14.25
C VAL A 789 -5.62 37.74 15.46
N SER A 790 -4.67 37.57 16.40
CA SER A 790 -4.76 36.56 17.48
C SER A 790 -4.93 35.13 16.94
N ALA A 791 -5.48 34.21 17.74
CA ALA A 791 -5.85 32.85 17.34
C ALA A 791 -7.14 32.82 16.48
N SER A 792 -7.68 31.63 16.21
CA SER A 792 -8.95 31.45 15.49
C SER A 792 -10.12 32.21 16.14
N ARG A 793 -11.08 32.68 15.34
CA ARG A 793 -12.21 33.49 15.84
C ARG A 793 -13.10 32.75 16.85
N LEU A 794 -13.13 31.42 16.79
CA LEU A 794 -13.81 30.57 17.77
C LEU A 794 -13.17 30.64 19.17
N VAL A 795 -11.84 30.87 19.24
CA VAL A 795 -11.07 30.86 20.50
C VAL A 795 -10.71 32.29 20.97
N SER A 796 -10.36 33.19 20.05
CA SER A 796 -9.97 34.57 20.35
C SER A 796 -11.15 35.56 20.38
N GLY A 797 -12.32 35.15 19.89
CA GLY A 797 -13.53 35.97 19.80
C GLY A 797 -13.70 36.69 18.45
N GLU A 798 -14.92 37.17 18.23
CA GLU A 798 -15.33 37.93 17.04
C GLU A 798 -15.10 39.44 17.26
N ARG A 799 -14.67 40.17 16.21
CA ARG A 799 -14.65 41.64 16.18
C ARG A 799 -15.83 42.14 15.31
N PRO A 800 -16.52 43.25 15.64
CA PRO A 800 -17.68 43.74 14.89
C PRO A 800 -17.43 43.84 13.38
N ILE A 801 -16.27 44.38 12.98
CA ILE A 801 -15.86 44.57 11.59
C ILE A 801 -15.81 43.27 10.76
N HIS A 802 -15.68 42.10 11.39
CA HIS A 802 -15.75 40.80 10.70
C HIS A 802 -17.20 40.39 10.42
N ALA A 803 -18.10 40.59 11.38
CA ALA A 803 -19.53 40.33 11.21
C ALA A 803 -20.18 41.33 10.23
N GLU A 804 -19.78 42.60 10.29
CA GLU A 804 -20.18 43.64 9.32
C GLU A 804 -19.77 43.27 7.87
N LEU A 805 -18.58 42.70 7.69
CA LEU A 805 -18.13 42.19 6.40
C LEU A 805 -18.96 40.97 5.96
N GLU A 806 -19.21 40.02 6.85
CA GLU A 806 -19.96 38.80 6.52
C GLU A 806 -21.44 39.08 6.20
N GLU A 807 -22.07 40.04 6.88
CA GLU A 807 -23.40 40.56 6.51
C GLU A 807 -23.35 41.26 5.14
N ALA A 808 -22.34 42.10 4.90
CA ALA A 808 -22.18 42.80 3.63
C ALA A 808 -21.96 41.84 2.44
N ILE A 809 -21.18 40.78 2.62
CA ILE A 809 -20.96 39.73 1.62
C ILE A 809 -22.27 38.95 1.36
N ALA A 810 -22.95 38.48 2.41
CA ALA A 810 -24.21 37.75 2.28
C ALA A 810 -25.27 38.57 1.51
N LYS A 811 -25.38 39.86 1.85
CA LYS A 811 -26.26 40.84 1.20
C LYS A 811 -25.84 41.22 -0.23
N TRP A 812 -24.54 41.20 -0.53
CA TRP A 812 -24.01 41.47 -1.88
C TRP A 812 -24.33 40.31 -2.83
N THR A 813 -23.97 39.09 -2.41
CA THR A 813 -24.24 37.83 -3.11
C THR A 813 -25.74 37.53 -3.19
N GLY A 814 -26.54 37.90 -2.18
CA GLY A 814 -27.99 37.71 -2.14
C GLY A 814 -28.42 36.39 -1.52
N VAL A 815 -27.77 35.98 -0.44
CA VAL A 815 -28.00 34.72 0.31
C VAL A 815 -28.07 34.98 1.82
N ASP A 816 -28.49 33.99 2.60
CA ASP A 816 -28.83 34.15 4.03
C ASP A 816 -27.64 34.57 4.89
N ALA A 817 -26.46 34.00 4.65
CA ALA A 817 -25.28 34.19 5.49
C ALA A 817 -23.96 34.03 4.72
N SER A 818 -22.86 34.47 5.32
CA SER A 818 -21.51 34.13 4.86
C SER A 818 -20.51 33.96 6.02
N VAL A 819 -19.38 33.31 5.72
CA VAL A 819 -18.21 33.20 6.60
C VAL A 819 -16.94 33.58 5.84
N ALA A 820 -16.20 34.53 6.38
CA ALA A 820 -14.92 34.98 5.85
C ALA A 820 -13.76 34.10 6.36
N MET A 821 -12.75 33.87 5.53
CA MET A 821 -11.58 33.03 5.82
C MET A 821 -10.30 33.73 5.36
N LEU A 822 -9.15 33.29 5.89
CA LEU A 822 -7.87 34.02 5.77
C LEU A 822 -7.35 34.18 4.33
N GLY A 823 -7.71 33.28 3.40
CA GLY A 823 -7.30 33.37 1.99
C GLY A 823 -8.11 32.48 1.07
N GLY A 824 -8.33 32.92 -0.18
CA GLY A 824 -9.18 32.23 -1.15
C GLY A 824 -8.77 30.78 -1.44
N HIS A 825 -7.47 30.49 -1.63
CA HIS A 825 -7.00 29.13 -1.92
C HIS A 825 -7.42 28.13 -0.83
N ALA A 826 -7.06 28.44 0.42
CA ALA A 826 -7.41 27.66 1.61
C ALA A 826 -8.92 27.60 1.88
N THR A 827 -9.72 28.53 1.35
CA THR A 827 -11.19 28.53 1.47
C THR A 827 -11.80 27.37 0.69
N ASN A 828 -11.33 27.11 -0.55
CA ASN A 828 -11.74 25.92 -1.30
C ASN A 828 -11.25 24.63 -0.62
N GLU A 829 -9.98 24.57 -0.24
CA GLU A 829 -9.37 23.40 0.40
C GLU A 829 -10.12 22.98 1.66
N THR A 830 -10.34 23.91 2.61
CA THR A 830 -11.02 23.59 3.87
C THR A 830 -12.52 23.37 3.74
N THR A 831 -13.16 23.83 2.66
CA THR A 831 -14.61 23.69 2.49
C THR A 831 -14.93 22.38 1.79
N ILE A 832 -14.26 22.09 0.67
CA ILE A 832 -14.45 20.83 -0.06
C ILE A 832 -13.88 19.67 0.75
N GLY A 833 -12.71 19.84 1.37
CA GLY A 833 -12.08 18.84 2.25
C GLY A 833 -12.88 18.47 3.50
N HIS A 834 -13.98 19.17 3.79
CA HIS A 834 -14.79 19.02 5.01
C HIS A 834 -16.27 18.68 4.75
N LEU A 835 -16.88 19.23 3.69
CA LEU A 835 -18.30 19.01 3.37
C LEU A 835 -18.58 17.64 2.72
N VAL A 836 -17.60 17.08 2.02
CA VAL A 836 -17.64 15.74 1.41
C VAL A 836 -16.53 14.87 1.99
N ARG A 837 -16.67 13.56 1.88
CA ARG A 837 -15.67 12.57 2.31
C ARG A 837 -15.83 11.26 1.54
N THR A 838 -15.02 10.24 1.85
CA THR A 838 -15.16 8.88 1.29
C THR A 838 -16.62 8.39 1.28
N GLY A 839 -17.04 7.83 0.15
CA GLY A 839 -18.44 7.49 -0.17
C GLY A 839 -19.29 8.62 -0.78
N ASP A 840 -18.74 9.83 -0.91
CA ASP A 840 -19.29 10.92 -1.74
C ASP A 840 -18.50 11.05 -3.06
N LEU A 841 -19.04 11.82 -4.01
CA LEU A 841 -18.45 12.13 -5.31
C LEU A 841 -18.25 13.65 -5.47
N VAL A 842 -17.11 14.06 -6.02
CA VAL A 842 -16.85 15.42 -6.50
C VAL A 842 -16.72 15.40 -8.02
N LEU A 843 -17.64 16.11 -8.69
CA LEU A 843 -17.61 16.38 -10.13
C LEU A 843 -17.15 17.82 -10.34
N HIS A 844 -16.13 18.03 -11.16
CA HIS A 844 -15.61 19.37 -11.45
C HIS A 844 -15.16 19.51 -12.90
N ASP A 845 -15.08 20.74 -13.40
CA ASP A 845 -14.60 21.04 -14.76
C ASP A 845 -13.15 20.58 -14.94
N SER A 846 -12.78 20.06 -16.11
CA SER A 846 -11.41 19.60 -16.38
C SER A 846 -10.35 20.71 -16.25
N LEU A 847 -10.71 21.99 -16.38
CA LEU A 847 -9.81 23.14 -16.19
C LEU A 847 -9.95 23.81 -14.80
N ALA A 848 -10.69 23.22 -13.87
CA ALA A 848 -10.93 23.79 -12.54
C ALA A 848 -9.62 24.07 -11.77
N HIS A 849 -9.53 25.23 -11.13
CA HIS A 849 -8.40 25.67 -10.32
C HIS A 849 -7.87 24.62 -9.33
N ASN A 850 -6.54 24.61 -9.15
CA ASN A 850 -5.85 23.67 -8.26
C ASN A 850 -6.45 23.60 -6.84
N SER A 851 -6.96 24.70 -6.26
CA SER A 851 -7.56 24.66 -4.92
C SER A 851 -8.83 23.82 -4.83
N ILE A 852 -9.59 23.68 -5.93
CA ILE A 852 -10.74 22.76 -6.04
C ILE A 852 -10.23 21.32 -6.08
N ILE A 853 -9.15 21.06 -6.82
CA ILE A 853 -8.52 19.75 -6.95
C ILE A 853 -7.89 19.30 -5.62
N GLN A 854 -7.18 20.18 -4.91
CA GLN A 854 -6.60 19.90 -3.59
C GLN A 854 -7.71 19.67 -2.55
N GLY A 855 -8.74 20.53 -2.51
CA GLY A 855 -9.89 20.31 -1.62
C GLY A 855 -10.61 18.98 -1.86
N ALA A 856 -10.79 18.59 -3.13
CA ALA A 856 -11.32 17.27 -3.48
C ALA A 856 -10.40 16.12 -3.04
N SER A 857 -9.09 16.26 -3.25
CA SER A 857 -8.08 15.27 -2.82
C SER A 857 -8.08 15.07 -1.30
N LEU A 858 -7.99 16.17 -0.54
CA LEU A 858 -7.97 16.19 0.92
C LEU A 858 -9.24 15.61 1.56
N SER A 859 -10.37 15.62 0.85
CA SER A 859 -11.63 15.03 1.34
C SER A 859 -11.62 13.49 1.36
N GLY A 860 -10.81 12.84 0.52
CA GLY A 860 -10.92 11.40 0.28
C GLY A 860 -12.25 10.95 -0.37
N ALA A 861 -13.07 11.88 -0.90
CA ALA A 861 -14.20 11.57 -1.77
C ALA A 861 -13.73 11.16 -3.16
N ARG A 862 -14.55 10.44 -3.94
CA ARG A 862 -14.18 10.07 -5.31
C ARG A 862 -14.20 11.32 -6.19
N ARG A 863 -13.06 11.67 -6.80
CA ARG A 863 -12.96 12.75 -7.79
C ARG A 863 -13.21 12.20 -9.20
N ARG A 864 -14.04 12.88 -10.01
CA ARG A 864 -14.12 12.65 -11.47
C ARG A 864 -14.27 14.00 -12.20
N PRO A 865 -13.37 14.37 -13.12
CA PRO A 865 -13.58 15.54 -13.96
C PRO A 865 -14.68 15.27 -15.01
N PHE A 866 -15.34 16.33 -15.46
CA PHE A 866 -16.10 16.37 -16.71
C PHE A 866 -15.39 17.30 -17.72
N PRO A 867 -15.61 17.17 -19.05
CA PRO A 867 -14.92 17.97 -20.05
C PRO A 867 -15.21 19.48 -19.91
N HIS A 868 -14.26 20.31 -20.34
CA HIS A 868 -14.31 21.74 -20.09
C HIS A 868 -15.54 22.45 -20.70
N ASN A 869 -16.34 23.04 -19.81
CA ASN A 869 -17.62 23.72 -20.08
C ASN A 869 -18.71 22.78 -20.65
N ASP A 870 -18.57 21.46 -20.44
CA ASP A 870 -19.51 20.44 -20.93
C ASP A 870 -20.50 20.03 -19.84
N TRP A 871 -21.68 20.64 -19.87
CA TRP A 871 -22.79 20.32 -18.97
C TRP A 871 -23.62 19.11 -19.45
N GLU A 872 -23.48 18.69 -20.71
CA GLU A 872 -24.21 17.54 -21.27
C GLU A 872 -23.56 16.23 -20.81
N GLU A 873 -22.23 16.11 -20.89
CA GLU A 873 -21.48 14.98 -20.31
C GLU A 873 -21.60 14.96 -18.78
N LEU A 874 -21.59 16.12 -18.09
CA LEU A 874 -21.87 16.18 -16.65
C LEU A 874 -23.24 15.59 -16.30
N ASP A 875 -24.28 15.92 -17.07
CA ASP A 875 -25.62 15.37 -16.85
C ASP A 875 -25.67 13.86 -17.15
N GLN A 876 -25.00 13.38 -18.19
CA GLN A 876 -24.90 11.96 -18.52
C GLN A 876 -24.18 11.17 -17.42
N ILE A 877 -23.03 11.66 -16.95
CA ILE A 877 -22.30 11.08 -15.80
C ILE A 877 -23.23 10.92 -14.60
N LEU A 878 -24.05 11.94 -14.32
CA LEU A 878 -25.01 11.91 -13.21
C LEU A 878 -26.19 10.96 -13.49
N GLN A 879 -26.71 10.88 -14.71
CA GLN A 879 -27.74 9.90 -15.08
C GLN A 879 -27.28 8.46 -14.77
N ASP A 880 -26.00 8.16 -15.09
CA ASP A 880 -25.41 6.83 -14.90
C ASP A 880 -25.12 6.52 -13.43
N ILE A 881 -24.32 7.36 -12.75
CA ILE A 881 -23.68 7.00 -11.47
C ILE A 881 -24.22 7.73 -10.23
N ARG A 882 -25.18 8.68 -10.36
CA ARG A 882 -25.64 9.49 -9.20
C ARG A 882 -26.12 8.65 -8.02
N ARG A 883 -26.64 7.45 -8.25
CA ARG A 883 -27.23 6.59 -7.20
C ARG A 883 -26.18 5.89 -6.33
N ASP A 884 -24.94 5.81 -6.79
CA ASP A 884 -23.87 5.03 -6.15
C ASP A 884 -23.19 5.81 -5.01
N TYR A 885 -23.41 7.13 -4.94
CA TYR A 885 -22.76 8.04 -4.00
C TYR A 885 -23.74 8.69 -3.04
N ARG A 886 -23.37 8.74 -1.76
CA ARG A 886 -24.18 9.30 -0.68
C ARG A 886 -24.50 10.78 -0.91
N ARG A 887 -23.47 11.59 -1.19
CA ARG A 887 -23.58 12.99 -1.66
C ARG A 887 -22.85 13.13 -2.99
N VAL A 888 -23.27 14.10 -3.78
CA VAL A 888 -22.51 14.58 -4.93
C VAL A 888 -22.37 16.10 -4.83
N LEU A 889 -21.15 16.57 -4.99
CA LEU A 889 -20.80 17.98 -5.11
C LEU A 889 -20.35 18.25 -6.55
N ILE A 890 -21.06 19.15 -7.24
CA ILE A 890 -20.69 19.69 -8.54
C ILE A 890 -19.95 21.01 -8.28
N VAL A 891 -18.76 21.20 -8.84
CA VAL A 891 -17.96 22.43 -8.71
C VAL A 891 -17.64 23.02 -10.07
N THR A 892 -17.85 24.33 -10.24
CA THR A 892 -17.47 25.08 -11.44
C THR A 892 -16.99 26.49 -11.07
N GLU A 893 -16.31 27.18 -11.98
CA GLU A 893 -15.86 28.57 -11.79
C GLU A 893 -16.83 29.55 -12.44
N GLY A 894 -17.04 30.74 -11.84
CA GLY A 894 -17.85 31.78 -12.45
C GLY A 894 -17.17 32.49 -13.62
N VAL A 895 -15.83 32.54 -13.64
CA VAL A 895 -14.98 32.84 -14.82
C VAL A 895 -13.73 31.98 -14.71
N PHE A 896 -13.43 31.20 -15.74
CA PHE A 896 -12.29 30.29 -15.75
C PHE A 896 -10.97 31.08 -15.83
N GLY A 897 -10.10 30.90 -14.82
CA GLY A 897 -8.89 31.71 -14.64
C GLY A 897 -7.84 31.65 -15.77
N MET A 898 -7.91 30.67 -16.68
CA MET A 898 -6.95 30.47 -17.78
C MET A 898 -7.51 30.77 -19.18
N GLU A 899 -8.81 30.51 -19.42
CA GLU A 899 -9.47 30.70 -20.73
C GLU A 899 -10.20 32.05 -20.83
N GLY A 900 -10.66 32.61 -19.72
CA GLY A 900 -11.44 33.85 -19.72
C GLY A 900 -12.85 33.70 -20.33
N ASP A 901 -13.38 32.49 -20.37
CA ASP A 901 -14.81 32.21 -20.58
C ASP A 901 -15.50 31.86 -19.25
N TYR A 902 -16.72 31.32 -19.31
CA TYR A 902 -17.59 31.05 -18.16
C TYR A 902 -18.64 29.97 -18.51
N PRO A 903 -19.17 29.24 -17.51
CA PRO A 903 -20.16 28.19 -17.72
C PRO A 903 -21.56 28.73 -18.03
N ASP A 904 -22.39 27.89 -18.67
CA ASP A 904 -23.84 28.09 -18.76
C ASP A 904 -24.50 27.74 -17.41
N LEU A 905 -24.28 28.59 -16.39
CA LEU A 905 -24.79 28.38 -15.02
C LEU A 905 -26.28 27.97 -14.92
N PRO A 906 -27.21 28.48 -15.75
CA PRO A 906 -28.59 27.97 -15.84
C PRO A 906 -28.68 26.44 -15.95
N ARG A 907 -27.80 25.82 -16.73
CA ARG A 907 -27.77 24.36 -16.93
C ARG A 907 -27.22 23.62 -15.72
N PHE A 908 -26.16 24.11 -15.10
CA PHE A 908 -25.65 23.53 -13.84
C PHE A 908 -26.71 23.57 -12.73
N VAL A 909 -27.50 24.64 -12.64
CA VAL A 909 -28.65 24.75 -11.73
C VAL A 909 -29.79 23.77 -12.10
N GLU A 910 -30.07 23.57 -13.39
CA GLU A 910 -31.04 22.57 -13.86
C GLU A 910 -30.60 21.14 -13.46
N ILE A 911 -29.34 20.79 -13.73
CA ILE A 911 -28.70 19.50 -13.44
C ILE A 911 -28.70 19.21 -11.94
N LYS A 912 -28.25 20.16 -11.10
CA LYS A 912 -28.17 19.93 -9.64
C LYS A 912 -29.55 19.70 -9.00
N ARG A 913 -30.59 20.37 -9.52
CA ARG A 913 -32.00 20.14 -9.15
C ARG A 913 -32.50 18.77 -9.63
N ARG A 914 -32.23 18.41 -10.90
CA ARG A 914 -32.60 17.14 -11.53
C ARG A 914 -32.04 15.93 -10.78
N HIS A 915 -30.75 15.98 -10.43
CA HIS A 915 -30.01 14.89 -9.80
C HIS A 915 -29.90 14.97 -8.27
N LYS A 916 -30.45 16.01 -7.65
CA LYS A 916 -30.36 16.24 -6.19
C LYS A 916 -28.91 16.20 -5.71
N ALA A 917 -28.07 17.02 -6.34
CA ALA A 917 -26.67 17.25 -6.01
C ALA A 917 -26.50 18.66 -5.43
N TRP A 918 -25.41 18.89 -4.70
CA TRP A 918 -24.99 20.24 -4.35
C TRP A 918 -24.22 20.86 -5.52
N LEU A 919 -24.40 22.15 -5.74
CA LEU A 919 -23.66 22.97 -6.69
C LEU A 919 -22.86 24.04 -5.93
N MET A 920 -21.56 24.06 -6.18
CA MET A 920 -20.61 25.05 -5.71
C MET A 920 -20.09 25.86 -6.89
N VAL A 921 -20.08 27.18 -6.75
CA VAL A 921 -19.50 28.10 -7.74
C VAL A 921 -18.36 28.88 -7.09
N ASP A 922 -17.17 28.77 -7.68
CA ASP A 922 -16.01 29.60 -7.36
C ASP A 922 -16.13 30.93 -8.13
N GLU A 923 -16.64 31.96 -7.46
CA GLU A 923 -16.79 33.32 -7.98
C GLU A 923 -15.46 34.10 -8.00
N ALA A 924 -14.30 33.50 -7.71
CA ALA A 924 -13.07 34.25 -7.42
C ALA A 924 -12.50 35.06 -8.59
N HIS A 925 -13.02 34.95 -9.82
CA HIS A 925 -12.73 35.90 -10.91
C HIS A 925 -13.95 36.69 -11.40
N SER A 926 -15.17 36.23 -11.14
CA SER A 926 -16.43 36.83 -11.59
C SER A 926 -17.02 37.84 -10.59
N VAL A 927 -16.76 37.70 -9.29
CA VAL A 927 -17.16 38.73 -8.30
C VAL A 927 -16.42 40.04 -8.57
N GLY A 928 -17.19 41.13 -8.67
CA GLY A 928 -16.74 42.45 -9.10
C GLY A 928 -16.52 42.60 -10.61
N THR A 929 -16.68 41.54 -11.42
CA THR A 929 -16.32 41.58 -12.85
C THR A 929 -17.43 41.09 -13.78
N MET A 930 -18.41 40.34 -13.29
CA MET A 930 -19.60 39.90 -14.02
C MET A 930 -20.89 40.48 -13.44
N GLY A 931 -21.92 40.56 -14.30
CA GLY A 931 -23.19 41.21 -13.99
C GLY A 931 -23.14 42.74 -14.18
N ALA A 932 -24.30 43.39 -14.09
CA ALA A 932 -24.42 44.84 -14.33
C ALA A 932 -23.85 45.70 -13.19
N THR A 933 -23.82 45.18 -11.95
CA THR A 933 -23.27 45.86 -10.76
C THR A 933 -22.05 45.14 -10.18
N GLY A 934 -21.58 44.06 -10.80
CA GLY A 934 -20.39 43.32 -10.36
C GLY A 934 -20.69 42.25 -9.31
N ARG A 935 -21.92 41.72 -9.26
CA ARG A 935 -22.29 40.71 -8.25
C ARG A 935 -21.85 39.29 -8.61
N GLY A 936 -21.39 39.04 -9.84
CA GLY A 936 -20.92 37.73 -10.26
C GLY A 936 -21.73 37.10 -11.40
N ILE A 937 -21.53 35.79 -11.60
CA ILE A 937 -22.16 35.03 -12.68
C ILE A 937 -23.68 34.89 -12.45
N ALA A 938 -24.15 34.89 -11.20
CA ALA A 938 -25.58 34.92 -10.86
C ALA A 938 -26.31 36.14 -11.45
N GLU A 939 -25.73 37.34 -11.33
CA GLU A 939 -26.32 38.58 -11.88
C GLU A 939 -26.26 38.60 -13.41
N HIS A 940 -25.19 38.05 -14.02
CA HIS A 940 -25.07 37.94 -15.46
C HIS A 940 -26.20 37.10 -16.09
N PHE A 941 -26.49 35.92 -15.53
CA PHE A 941 -27.57 35.05 -15.99
C PHE A 941 -28.94 35.36 -15.37
N LYS A 942 -29.03 36.30 -14.42
CA LYS A 942 -30.25 36.67 -13.67
C LYS A 942 -30.87 35.49 -12.89
N ILE A 943 -30.01 34.64 -12.34
CA ILE A 943 -30.38 33.51 -11.49
C ILE A 943 -30.58 33.99 -10.05
N ALA A 944 -31.51 33.37 -9.31
CA ALA A 944 -31.65 33.59 -7.88
C ALA A 944 -30.41 32.99 -7.17
N PRO A 945 -29.63 33.76 -6.39
CA PRO A 945 -28.39 33.25 -5.79
C PRO A 945 -28.59 32.02 -4.88
N THR A 946 -29.76 31.88 -4.27
CA THR A 946 -30.18 30.71 -3.48
C THR A 946 -30.38 29.42 -4.30
N ASP A 947 -30.30 29.48 -5.63
CA ASP A 947 -30.32 28.29 -6.50
C ASP A 947 -28.95 27.59 -6.56
N VAL A 948 -27.89 28.19 -6.03
CA VAL A 948 -26.56 27.58 -5.82
C VAL A 948 -26.38 27.35 -4.31
N ASP A 949 -25.86 26.19 -3.91
CA ASP A 949 -25.81 25.82 -2.48
C ASP A 949 -24.59 26.43 -1.77
N ILE A 950 -23.49 26.63 -2.51
CA ILE A 950 -22.21 27.11 -1.99
C ILE A 950 -21.62 28.15 -2.96
N TRP A 951 -21.56 29.41 -2.54
CA TRP A 951 -20.76 30.44 -3.22
C TRP A 951 -19.42 30.57 -2.54
N MET A 952 -18.32 30.27 -3.24
CA MET A 952 -16.98 30.62 -2.78
C MET A 952 -16.52 31.90 -3.48
N GLY A 953 -15.85 32.80 -2.77
CA GLY A 953 -15.22 33.96 -3.39
C GLY A 953 -13.90 34.36 -2.74
N THR A 954 -13.22 35.33 -3.37
CA THR A 954 -11.97 35.92 -2.87
C THR A 954 -12.09 37.43 -2.70
N LEU A 955 -11.46 37.95 -1.66
CA LEU A 955 -11.37 39.39 -1.41
C LEU A 955 -10.13 40.02 -2.08
N SER A 956 -9.22 39.19 -2.61
CA SER A 956 -7.89 39.62 -3.09
C SER A 956 -7.80 40.05 -4.56
N LYS A 957 -8.89 39.98 -5.32
CA LYS A 957 -8.91 40.40 -6.74
C LYS A 957 -9.68 41.71 -6.91
N ALA A 958 -10.94 41.67 -7.34
CA ALA A 958 -11.71 42.88 -7.65
C ALA A 958 -11.90 43.81 -6.43
N LEU A 959 -11.96 43.26 -5.21
CA LEU A 959 -12.13 43.99 -3.95
C LEU A 959 -10.81 44.47 -3.32
N GLY A 960 -9.65 44.16 -3.90
CA GLY A 960 -8.36 44.77 -3.54
C GLY A 960 -7.85 44.55 -2.10
N SER A 961 -8.29 43.49 -1.42
CA SER A 961 -7.96 43.22 -0.01
C SER A 961 -7.27 41.85 0.17
N CYS A 962 -7.48 41.17 1.30
CA CYS A 962 -7.01 39.81 1.57
C CYS A 962 -8.12 39.00 2.24
N GLY A 963 -8.22 37.71 1.89
CA GLY A 963 -9.25 36.80 2.40
C GLY A 963 -9.95 35.99 1.31
N GLY A 964 -10.67 34.96 1.73
CA GLY A 964 -11.73 34.30 0.97
C GLY A 964 -13.04 34.31 1.76
N TYR A 965 -14.12 33.80 1.18
CA TYR A 965 -15.37 33.56 1.90
C TYR A 965 -16.16 32.39 1.31
N ILE A 966 -17.03 31.80 2.14
CA ILE A 966 -18.16 30.98 1.72
C ILE A 966 -19.45 31.71 2.04
N ALA A 967 -20.38 31.80 1.10
CA ALA A 967 -21.72 32.35 1.30
C ALA A 967 -22.79 31.34 0.83
N GLY A 968 -23.93 31.31 1.51
CA GLY A 968 -24.99 30.33 1.27
C GLY A 968 -26.09 30.40 2.32
N SER A 969 -26.65 29.25 2.70
CA SER A 969 -27.64 29.18 3.79
C SER A 969 -27.02 29.43 5.16
N ALA A 970 -27.85 29.83 6.12
CA ALA A 970 -27.46 29.96 7.52
C ALA A 970 -26.85 28.65 8.07
N ASP A 971 -27.52 27.51 7.82
CA ASP A 971 -27.10 26.17 8.26
C ASP A 971 -25.67 25.80 7.80
N LEU A 972 -25.34 26.12 6.54
CA LEU A 972 -24.01 25.88 5.97
C LEU A 972 -22.95 26.72 6.69
N VAL A 973 -23.24 28.01 6.89
CA VAL A 973 -22.32 28.96 7.50
C VAL A 973 -22.10 28.67 8.99
N GLU A 974 -23.16 28.31 9.72
CA GLU A 974 -23.07 27.86 11.11
C GLU A 974 -22.21 26.59 11.22
N TYR A 975 -22.47 25.58 10.38
CA TYR A 975 -21.70 24.35 10.36
C TYR A 975 -20.21 24.61 10.10
N LEU A 976 -19.88 25.43 9.10
CA LEU A 976 -18.50 25.78 8.78
C LEU A 976 -17.82 26.58 9.90
N LYS A 977 -18.51 27.56 10.54
CA LYS A 977 -17.96 28.33 11.67
C LYS A 977 -17.59 27.47 12.88
N TYR A 978 -18.30 26.37 13.13
CA TYR A 978 -18.01 25.46 14.24
C TYR A 978 -17.08 24.30 13.91
N THR A 979 -16.94 23.92 12.62
CA THR A 979 -16.28 22.64 12.27
C THR A 979 -15.24 22.69 11.15
N ALA A 980 -15.20 23.73 10.30
CA ALA A 980 -14.25 23.78 9.18
C ALA A 980 -12.81 24.07 9.67
N PRO A 981 -11.81 23.20 9.38
CA PRO A 981 -10.46 23.35 9.92
C PRO A 981 -9.78 24.71 9.67
N GLY A 982 -9.93 25.27 8.47
CA GLY A 982 -9.40 26.57 8.06
C GLY A 982 -10.08 27.78 8.70
N PHE A 983 -11.16 27.59 9.46
CA PHE A 983 -11.76 28.60 10.34
C PHE A 983 -11.47 28.31 11.83
N VAL A 984 -11.57 27.04 12.24
CA VAL A 984 -11.49 26.60 13.64
C VAL A 984 -10.06 26.58 14.18
N PHE A 985 -9.08 26.18 13.36
CA PHE A 985 -7.68 25.99 13.77
C PHE A 985 -6.70 27.00 13.13
N SER A 986 -7.14 27.79 12.15
CA SER A 986 -6.35 28.87 11.53
C SER A 986 -6.53 30.21 12.27
N VAL A 987 -5.64 31.18 12.02
CA VAL A 987 -5.79 32.53 12.60
C VAL A 987 -6.94 33.32 11.96
N GLY A 988 -7.52 34.27 12.72
CA GLY A 988 -8.60 35.13 12.22
C GLY A 988 -8.18 36.05 11.06
N MET A 989 -9.16 36.66 10.39
CA MET A 989 -8.92 37.68 9.37
C MET A 989 -8.35 38.97 9.99
N PRO A 990 -7.42 39.70 9.32
CA PRO A 990 -6.97 41.01 9.79
C PRO A 990 -8.10 42.05 9.76
N PRO A 991 -8.31 42.84 10.83
CA PRO A 991 -9.32 43.90 10.84
C PRO A 991 -9.12 44.92 9.71
N ALA A 992 -7.86 45.22 9.37
CA ALA A 992 -7.50 46.10 8.27
C ALA A 992 -7.98 45.57 6.90
N SER A 993 -7.81 44.27 6.65
CA SER A 993 -8.30 43.60 5.44
C SER A 993 -9.82 43.50 5.42
N ALA A 994 -10.44 43.23 6.57
CA ALA A 994 -11.89 43.18 6.68
C ALA A 994 -12.53 44.55 6.38
N ALA A 995 -12.00 45.62 6.98
CA ALA A 995 -12.43 46.99 6.71
C ALA A 995 -12.18 47.42 5.26
N ALA A 996 -11.03 47.07 4.69
CA ALA A 996 -10.72 47.34 3.28
C ALA A 996 -11.72 46.65 2.33
N ALA A 997 -12.03 45.37 2.55
CA ALA A 997 -12.98 44.62 1.73
C ALA A 997 -14.42 45.15 1.88
N LEU A 998 -14.83 45.49 3.12
CA LEU A 998 -16.13 46.08 3.42
C LEU A 998 -16.30 47.45 2.75
N GLU A 999 -15.26 48.29 2.77
CA GLU A 999 -15.30 49.59 2.10
C GLU A 999 -15.25 49.46 0.56
N ALA A 1000 -14.48 48.50 0.02
CA ALA A 1000 -14.47 48.18 -1.40
C ALA A 1000 -15.85 47.72 -1.91
N LEU A 1001 -16.59 46.92 -1.13
CA LEU A 1001 -17.97 46.53 -1.43
C LEU A 1001 -18.92 47.74 -1.44
N LYS A 1002 -18.78 48.70 -0.51
CA LYS A 1002 -19.57 49.95 -0.53
C LYS A 1002 -19.27 50.78 -1.77
N ILE A 1003 -17.99 51.02 -2.07
CA ILE A 1003 -17.58 51.78 -3.26
C ILE A 1003 -18.08 51.11 -4.54
N LEU A 1004 -18.06 49.77 -4.62
CA LEU A 1004 -18.61 49.06 -5.79
C LEU A 1004 -20.13 49.20 -5.92
N ALA A 1005 -20.87 49.26 -4.81
CA ALA A 1005 -22.29 49.56 -4.79
C ALA A 1005 -22.61 51.03 -5.19
N GLU A 1006 -21.72 51.97 -4.82
CA GLU A 1006 -21.82 53.40 -5.15
C GLU A 1006 -21.33 53.75 -6.57
N GLU A 1007 -20.38 52.97 -7.11
CA GLU A 1007 -19.68 53.24 -8.37
C GLU A 1007 -19.74 52.07 -9.39
N PRO A 1008 -20.93 51.51 -9.72
CA PRO A 1008 -21.05 50.37 -10.64
C PRO A 1008 -20.50 50.65 -12.06
N GLN A 1009 -20.35 51.92 -12.46
CA GLN A 1009 -19.68 52.31 -13.71
C GLN A 1009 -18.23 51.81 -13.85
N ARG A 1010 -17.58 51.40 -12.75
CA ARG A 1010 -16.27 50.70 -12.80
C ARG A 1010 -16.38 49.37 -13.54
N VAL A 1011 -17.44 48.61 -13.27
CA VAL A 1011 -17.72 47.31 -13.92
C VAL A 1011 -18.03 47.51 -15.41
N SER A 1012 -18.87 48.49 -15.75
CA SER A 1012 -19.15 48.82 -17.15
C SER A 1012 -17.91 49.31 -17.91
N SER A 1013 -16.99 50.01 -17.22
CA SER A 1013 -15.70 50.43 -17.80
C SER A 1013 -14.75 49.25 -18.01
N LEU A 1014 -14.69 48.32 -17.06
CA LEU A 1014 -13.98 47.05 -17.19
C LEU A 1014 -14.48 46.23 -18.38
N HIS A 1015 -15.80 46.07 -18.53
CA HIS A 1015 -16.42 45.36 -19.67
C HIS A 1015 -16.06 46.01 -21.01
N ARG A 1016 -16.20 47.34 -21.12
CA ARG A 1016 -15.82 48.10 -22.32
C ARG A 1016 -14.36 47.85 -22.68
N ASN A 1017 -13.46 47.94 -21.70
CA ASN A 1017 -12.02 47.77 -21.91
C ASN A 1017 -11.68 46.33 -22.32
N ALA A 1018 -12.33 45.33 -21.71
CA ALA A 1018 -12.12 43.92 -22.03
C ALA A 1018 -12.65 43.53 -23.42
N GLU A 1019 -13.87 43.94 -23.76
CA GLU A 1019 -14.41 43.76 -25.11
C GLU A 1019 -13.53 44.46 -26.15
N PHE A 1020 -13.06 45.67 -25.83
CA PHE A 1020 -12.18 46.43 -26.71
C PHE A 1020 -10.85 45.70 -26.95
N PHE A 1021 -10.20 45.19 -25.89
CA PHE A 1021 -8.99 44.38 -26.00
C PHE A 1021 -9.22 43.14 -26.88
N LEU A 1022 -10.25 42.34 -26.54
CA LEU A 1022 -10.57 41.10 -27.23
C LEU A 1022 -10.89 41.32 -28.72
N ARG A 1023 -11.63 42.39 -29.04
CA ARG A 1023 -11.96 42.80 -30.42
C ARG A 1023 -10.71 43.21 -31.20
N VAL A 1024 -9.83 44.03 -30.61
CA VAL A 1024 -8.61 44.51 -31.28
C VAL A 1024 -7.59 43.38 -31.45
N ALA A 1025 -7.44 42.49 -30.46
CA ALA A 1025 -6.61 41.28 -30.56
C ALA A 1025 -7.06 40.35 -31.70
N ARG A 1026 -8.36 40.07 -31.79
CA ARG A 1026 -8.95 39.26 -32.87
C ARG A 1026 -8.82 39.95 -34.24
N GLN A 1027 -8.94 41.28 -34.30
CA GLN A 1027 -8.69 42.06 -35.53
C GLN A 1027 -7.22 42.04 -35.97
N ALA A 1028 -6.27 41.91 -35.04
CA ALA A 1028 -4.85 41.71 -35.32
C ALA A 1028 -4.50 40.24 -35.64
N GLY A 1029 -5.47 39.33 -35.70
CA GLY A 1029 -5.25 37.91 -36.00
C GLY A 1029 -4.45 37.18 -34.92
N LEU A 1030 -4.59 37.59 -33.65
CA LEU A 1030 -4.05 36.87 -32.50
C LEU A 1030 -5.08 35.83 -32.02
N ASP A 1031 -4.62 34.62 -31.69
CA ASP A 1031 -5.49 33.62 -31.06
C ASP A 1031 -5.79 34.06 -29.62
N THR A 1032 -7.06 33.96 -29.24
CA THR A 1032 -7.62 34.37 -27.94
C THR A 1032 -8.47 33.27 -27.29
N GLY A 1033 -8.37 32.03 -27.79
CA GLY A 1033 -9.09 30.87 -27.28
C GLY A 1033 -10.60 31.09 -27.19
N ARG A 1034 -11.23 30.52 -26.16
CA ARG A 1034 -12.66 30.62 -25.90
C ARG A 1034 -13.12 31.94 -25.26
N SER A 1035 -12.18 32.85 -24.98
CA SER A 1035 -12.39 34.08 -24.19
C SER A 1035 -13.59 34.92 -24.64
N ARG A 1036 -14.31 35.45 -23.63
CA ARG A 1036 -15.55 36.24 -23.75
C ARG A 1036 -15.37 37.63 -23.14
N GLN A 1037 -16.46 38.36 -22.88
CA GLN A 1037 -16.45 39.66 -22.19
C GLN A 1037 -16.14 39.51 -20.68
N THR A 1038 -14.97 38.96 -20.34
CA THR A 1038 -14.44 38.83 -18.97
C THR A 1038 -13.13 39.62 -18.86
N PRO A 1039 -12.62 39.94 -17.65
CA PRO A 1039 -11.37 40.71 -17.53
C PRO A 1039 -10.11 39.86 -17.77
N ILE A 1040 -10.24 38.64 -18.30
CA ILE A 1040 -9.13 37.73 -18.59
C ILE A 1040 -9.14 37.44 -20.10
N VAL A 1041 -8.08 37.85 -20.79
CA VAL A 1041 -7.88 37.52 -22.20
C VAL A 1041 -6.54 36.78 -22.34
N PRO A 1042 -6.53 35.46 -22.59
CA PRO A 1042 -5.33 34.78 -23.04
C PRO A 1042 -5.01 35.22 -24.48
N VAL A 1043 -3.72 35.25 -24.81
CA VAL A 1043 -3.24 35.19 -26.19
C VAL A 1043 -2.38 33.95 -26.33
N ILE A 1044 -2.86 32.97 -27.10
CA ILE A 1044 -2.18 31.68 -27.27
C ILE A 1044 -1.10 31.84 -28.33
N LEU A 1045 0.11 31.38 -28.01
CA LEU A 1045 1.30 31.44 -28.88
C LEU A 1045 1.80 30.04 -29.26
N GLY A 1046 1.60 29.05 -28.38
CA GLY A 1046 1.83 27.63 -28.68
C GLY A 1046 3.27 27.12 -28.56
N ASP A 1047 4.16 27.96 -28.01
CA ASP A 1047 5.54 27.63 -27.65
C ASP A 1047 5.92 28.44 -26.39
N SER A 1048 6.53 27.80 -25.40
CA SER A 1048 6.85 28.38 -24.09
C SER A 1048 8.03 29.37 -24.16
N MET A 1049 9.03 29.10 -24.99
CA MET A 1049 10.21 29.97 -25.16
C MET A 1049 9.84 31.25 -25.92
N MET A 1050 9.05 31.11 -26.99
CA MET A 1050 8.41 32.24 -27.69
C MET A 1050 7.55 33.06 -26.73
N THR A 1051 6.71 32.40 -25.91
CA THR A 1051 5.85 33.09 -24.94
C THR A 1051 6.67 33.88 -23.91
N MET A 1052 7.78 33.32 -23.43
CA MET A 1052 8.71 33.99 -22.51
C MET A 1052 9.42 35.18 -23.16
N PHE A 1053 9.93 35.01 -24.39
CA PHE A 1053 10.63 36.06 -25.14
C PHE A 1053 9.69 37.23 -25.49
N VAL A 1054 8.46 36.96 -25.93
CA VAL A 1054 7.46 37.99 -26.22
C VAL A 1054 7.06 38.73 -24.94
N ALA A 1055 6.89 38.04 -23.79
CA ALA A 1055 6.62 38.70 -22.51
C ALA A 1055 7.76 39.66 -22.12
N GLN A 1056 9.02 39.25 -22.27
CA GLN A 1056 10.17 40.09 -21.96
C GLN A 1056 10.33 41.27 -22.93
N ARG A 1057 10.09 41.06 -24.23
CA ARG A 1057 10.10 42.14 -25.25
C ARG A 1057 8.97 43.15 -25.02
N LEU A 1058 7.79 42.71 -24.56
CA LEU A 1058 6.71 43.60 -24.14
C LEU A 1058 7.09 44.42 -22.90
N LEU A 1059 7.71 43.80 -21.89
CA LEU A 1059 8.17 44.50 -20.68
C LEU A 1059 9.19 45.60 -21.02
N LEU A 1060 10.16 45.32 -21.90
CA LEU A 1060 11.13 46.30 -22.41
C LEU A 1060 10.50 47.43 -23.22
N GLN A 1061 9.27 47.25 -23.74
CA GLN A 1061 8.46 48.30 -24.37
C GLN A 1061 7.40 48.89 -23.42
N GLY A 1062 7.55 48.68 -22.11
CA GLY A 1062 6.70 49.30 -21.08
C GLY A 1062 5.36 48.59 -20.84
N ILE A 1063 5.26 47.29 -21.16
CA ILE A 1063 4.02 46.49 -21.02
C ILE A 1063 4.29 45.25 -20.17
N ASN A 1064 3.80 45.25 -18.94
CA ASN A 1064 3.91 44.11 -18.03
C ASN A 1064 2.73 43.14 -18.20
N VAL A 1065 3.00 41.94 -18.72
CA VAL A 1065 2.08 40.80 -18.80
C VAL A 1065 2.83 39.53 -18.38
N ARG A 1066 2.15 38.57 -17.73
CA ARG A 1066 2.78 37.31 -17.31
C ARG A 1066 2.61 36.22 -18.36
N PRO A 1067 3.68 35.49 -18.71
CA PRO A 1067 3.60 34.26 -19.50
C PRO A 1067 2.99 33.13 -18.64
N ILE A 1068 2.21 32.26 -19.27
CA ILE A 1068 1.72 30.99 -18.72
C ILE A 1068 2.20 29.91 -19.69
N ILE A 1069 3.10 29.06 -19.21
CA ILE A 1069 3.93 28.15 -20.01
C ILE A 1069 3.95 26.75 -19.38
N TYR A 1070 4.55 25.78 -20.06
CA TYR A 1070 4.75 24.43 -19.52
C TYR A 1070 5.51 24.46 -18.17
N PRO A 1071 5.12 23.67 -17.16
CA PRO A 1071 4.04 22.68 -17.13
C PRO A 1071 2.67 23.22 -16.64
N ALA A 1072 2.48 24.54 -16.50
CA ALA A 1072 1.22 25.12 -16.03
C ALA A 1072 0.09 25.09 -17.08
N VAL A 1073 0.46 24.91 -18.35
CA VAL A 1073 -0.38 24.55 -19.51
C VAL A 1073 0.45 23.63 -20.42
N ASP A 1074 -0.19 22.89 -21.33
CA ASP A 1074 0.54 22.17 -22.38
C ASP A 1074 1.35 23.13 -23.27
N GLU A 1075 2.45 22.64 -23.85
CA GLU A 1075 3.36 23.47 -24.67
C GLU A 1075 2.62 24.16 -25.84
N SER A 1076 1.80 23.41 -26.58
CA SER A 1076 0.94 23.92 -27.66
C SER A 1076 -0.18 24.86 -27.18
N ALA A 1077 -0.37 25.00 -25.87
CA ALA A 1077 -1.32 25.89 -25.21
C ALA A 1077 -0.63 27.04 -24.43
N ALA A 1078 0.70 27.18 -24.54
CA ALA A 1078 1.49 28.27 -23.97
C ALA A 1078 0.98 29.64 -24.45
N ARG A 1079 0.86 30.58 -23.52
CA ARG A 1079 0.04 31.80 -23.69
C ARG A 1079 0.49 32.97 -22.83
N LEU A 1080 0.25 34.19 -23.29
CA LEU A 1080 0.27 35.39 -22.44
C LEU A 1080 -1.12 35.57 -21.82
N ARG A 1081 -1.23 35.82 -20.51
CA ARG A 1081 -2.53 36.06 -19.86
C ARG A 1081 -2.69 37.52 -19.46
N PHE A 1082 -3.52 38.25 -20.20
CA PHE A 1082 -3.79 39.67 -19.95
C PHE A 1082 -4.96 39.83 -18.98
N PHE A 1083 -4.70 40.47 -17.84
CA PHE A 1083 -5.73 40.96 -16.93
C PHE A 1083 -6.09 42.40 -17.26
N ILE A 1084 -7.32 42.63 -17.68
CA ILE A 1084 -7.83 43.94 -18.07
C ILE A 1084 -8.34 44.68 -16.83
N ASN A 1085 -8.15 45.99 -16.77
CA ASN A 1085 -8.58 46.86 -15.67
C ASN A 1085 -9.53 47.94 -16.20
N SER A 1086 -10.51 48.33 -15.39
CA SER A 1086 -11.36 49.53 -15.57
C SER A 1086 -10.58 50.83 -15.82
N GLU A 1087 -9.33 50.92 -15.33
CA GLU A 1087 -8.41 52.05 -15.45
C GLU A 1087 -7.63 52.07 -16.78
N HIS A 1088 -7.61 50.98 -17.56
CA HIS A 1088 -6.90 50.96 -18.85
C HIS A 1088 -7.55 51.90 -19.89
N THR A 1089 -6.73 52.52 -20.73
CA THR A 1089 -7.19 53.35 -21.85
C THR A 1089 -7.17 52.59 -23.18
N GLU A 1090 -8.04 52.97 -24.13
CA GLU A 1090 -8.00 52.43 -25.50
C GLU A 1090 -6.61 52.61 -26.16
N ALA A 1091 -5.91 53.70 -25.84
CA ALA A 1091 -4.58 53.99 -26.38
C ALA A 1091 -3.54 52.97 -25.91
N GLN A 1092 -3.49 52.68 -24.60
CA GLN A 1092 -2.62 51.65 -24.03
C GLN A 1092 -2.93 50.26 -24.61
N ILE A 1093 -4.21 49.92 -24.74
CA ILE A 1093 -4.64 48.62 -25.29
C ILE A 1093 -4.26 48.50 -26.78
N ARG A 1094 -4.52 49.52 -27.61
CA ARG A 1094 -4.10 49.52 -29.02
C ARG A 1094 -2.59 49.40 -29.16
N SER A 1095 -1.82 50.17 -28.38
CA SER A 1095 -0.35 50.10 -28.38
C SER A 1095 0.13 48.69 -28.03
N THR A 1096 -0.47 48.07 -27.01
CA THR A 1096 -0.14 46.71 -26.56
C THR A 1096 -0.39 45.67 -27.64
N ILE A 1097 -1.57 45.67 -28.28
CA ILE A 1097 -1.87 44.70 -29.35
C ILE A 1097 -0.98 44.93 -30.59
N ASN A 1098 -0.70 46.19 -30.96
CA ASN A 1098 0.17 46.48 -32.10
C ASN A 1098 1.59 45.96 -31.87
N ILE A 1099 2.17 46.23 -30.68
CA ILE A 1099 3.52 45.77 -30.31
C ILE A 1099 3.57 44.24 -30.22
N LEU A 1100 2.60 43.62 -29.55
CA LEU A 1100 2.48 42.16 -29.48
C LEU A 1100 2.41 41.54 -30.87
N ARG A 1101 1.59 42.10 -31.77
CA ARG A 1101 1.48 41.58 -33.13
C ARG A 1101 2.77 41.72 -33.92
N GLN A 1102 3.46 42.85 -33.82
CA GLN A 1102 4.76 43.07 -34.45
C GLN A 1102 5.77 42.02 -33.98
N LEU A 1103 5.90 41.79 -32.67
CA LEU A 1103 6.81 40.79 -32.10
C LEU A 1103 6.48 39.36 -32.59
N CYS A 1104 5.20 39.02 -32.69
CA CYS A 1104 4.77 37.72 -33.22
C CYS A 1104 5.07 37.53 -34.72
N ASP A 1105 5.11 38.61 -35.51
CA ASP A 1105 5.48 38.55 -36.93
C ASP A 1105 7.01 38.54 -37.14
N GLU A 1106 7.77 39.30 -36.32
CA GLU A 1106 9.24 39.31 -36.34
C GLU A 1106 9.81 37.90 -36.08
N ILE A 1107 9.40 37.23 -35.00
CA ILE A 1107 9.87 35.88 -34.64
C ILE A 1107 9.59 34.87 -35.74
N ARG A 1108 8.38 34.91 -36.33
CA ARG A 1108 7.98 34.04 -37.45
C ARG A 1108 8.78 34.24 -38.73
N THR A 1109 9.55 35.33 -38.84
CA THR A 1109 10.50 35.55 -39.93
C THR A 1109 11.95 35.16 -39.58
N GLU A 1110 12.29 35.04 -38.29
CA GLU A 1110 13.62 34.59 -37.86
C GLU A 1110 13.73 33.06 -37.80
N ASP A 1111 12.63 32.34 -37.54
CA ASP A 1111 12.57 30.86 -37.50
C ASP A 1111 13.20 30.15 -38.71
N SER A 1112 13.11 30.74 -39.91
CA SER A 1112 13.68 30.16 -41.14
C SER A 1112 15.21 30.10 -41.15
N ASP A 1113 15.88 30.98 -40.41
CA ASP A 1113 17.34 30.95 -40.23
C ASP A 1113 17.74 30.29 -38.90
N PHE A 1114 16.93 30.45 -37.84
CA PHE A 1114 17.20 29.91 -36.50
C PHE A 1114 17.25 28.38 -36.48
N LEU A 1115 16.38 27.70 -37.24
CA LEU A 1115 16.38 26.24 -37.37
C LEU A 1115 17.54 25.68 -38.21
N ASN A 1116 18.24 26.50 -39.01
CA ASN A 1116 19.33 26.06 -39.87
C ASN A 1116 20.73 26.26 -39.25
N ASN A 1117 20.89 27.19 -38.32
CA ASN A 1117 22.16 27.47 -37.63
C ASN A 1117 21.97 27.37 -36.11
N GLY A 1118 22.23 26.18 -35.55
CA GLY A 1118 22.11 25.91 -34.11
C GLY A 1118 22.75 27.00 -33.25
N GLY A 1119 21.98 27.51 -32.28
CA GLY A 1119 22.16 28.83 -31.66
C GLY A 1119 23.52 29.11 -31.05
N ALA A 1120 24.43 29.66 -31.84
CA ALA A 1120 25.79 30.03 -31.43
C ALA A 1120 26.14 31.53 -31.59
N ASN A 1121 25.21 32.35 -32.12
CA ASN A 1121 25.44 33.78 -32.43
C ASN A 1121 24.25 34.67 -32.05
N VAL A 1122 23.94 34.78 -30.75
CA VAL A 1122 23.12 35.88 -30.20
C VAL A 1122 23.87 36.54 -29.03
N ARG A 1123 24.92 37.30 -29.37
CA ARG A 1123 25.59 38.27 -28.49
C ARG A 1123 26.02 39.49 -29.31
N ALA A 1124 25.07 40.36 -29.59
CA ALA A 1124 25.23 41.69 -30.20
C ALA A 1124 24.13 42.62 -29.67
#